data_AF-B9XBC3-F1
#
_entry.id   AF-B9XBC3-F1
#
_cell.length_a   1.000
_cell.length_b   1.000
_cell.length_c   1.000
_cell.angle_alpha   90.00
_cell.angle_beta   90.00
_cell.angle_gamma   90.00
#
_symmetry.space_group_name_H-M   'P 1'
#
loop_
_entity.id
_entity.type
_entity.pdbx_description
1 polymer ?
#
loop_
_entity_poly.entity_id
_entity_poly.type
_entity_poly.pdbx_seq_one_letter_code
_entity_poly.pdbx_strand_id
1 'polypeptide(L)'
;MGDAGGNLVHRKVLLPDDVGLKAQRGPGEENVEFMASKDTWFRPVQFANAPDGTLYVIDMYRETIEHPWSLPSSIKQFLDLNSGNDRGRIYRVVPDGYKQPALPHLDKTSTKELVATLESPNGWYRDTASRLLNERQDKSAVPDLVKLLKNSKSALGRLQALCTLDGLNSLKEEQVLIGLNDTEAHVREHAIKLSEKFVKKSMASKKLWSRLQNLASDPSINVRYQLAFTLGELKNEGRIQVLSVIVKQDAQSSWVQAAVLSSLTEGASEMFGTVARDEAFTKNKSGQEFLLQLVSLVGAKNNQQEVAQVLAFISKSHDDALTFSLVRSLGDGLQKSGGSLVKSDTQGALKGIFAQASKVAADSKADEATRAQAIQLLAFTEYKVSGATLVSLLDKSQPQMIQMAAVTTLARFNDAEVANELIKQWPKSAPRVKSEIMSVLLGRPERATALLNTIAGGTMQPTDLTTAQIKFLRNHHDAEVHKLAAKVFANFKEKKRQDVIDAYQSALNLNGEAAKGKEIYLQRCSSCHRLGGNGYQLGPDLVTVKNTGKEKMLVNILDPNREIAPAYIAFQIETKDDESLVGIIASETTSSITVRQAFGKEDNLMRSKIKSMQSQGQSLMPEGLEQGLTPQDFANLLEYISTADAGPAAEAKK
;
A
#
# COMPACT_ATOMS: atom_id res chain seq x y z
N MET A 1 7.25 -1.28 -25.45
CA MET A 1 5.91 -1.57 -24.89
C MET A 1 4.90 -1.43 -26.01
N GLY A 2 3.99 -2.39 -26.17
CA GLY A 2 2.93 -2.33 -27.19
C GLY A 2 1.66 -1.73 -26.61
N ASP A 3 1.02 -0.85 -27.37
CA ASP A 3 -0.32 -0.32 -27.08
C ASP A 3 -1.26 -0.75 -28.21
N ALA A 4 -2.12 -1.72 -27.89
CA ALA A 4 -3.10 -2.25 -28.82
C ALA A 4 -4.24 -1.26 -29.13
N GLY A 5 -4.60 -0.39 -28.18
CA GLY A 5 -5.66 0.61 -28.39
C GLY A 5 -5.18 1.76 -29.29
N GLY A 6 -3.92 2.16 -29.12
CA GLY A 6 -3.27 3.17 -29.97
C GLY A 6 -2.68 2.65 -31.28
N ASN A 7 -2.70 1.33 -31.52
CA ASN A 7 -2.04 0.66 -32.65
C ASN A 7 -0.54 1.03 -32.79
N LEU A 8 0.18 1.08 -31.68
CA LEU A 8 1.54 1.64 -31.63
C LEU A 8 2.47 0.86 -30.69
N VAL A 9 3.77 1.14 -30.80
CA VAL A 9 4.82 0.65 -29.92
C VAL A 9 5.62 1.84 -29.41
N HIS A 10 5.71 1.95 -28.09
CA HIS A 10 6.55 2.95 -27.41
C HIS A 10 7.86 2.33 -26.96
N ARG A 11 8.96 3.09 -27.05
CA ARG A 11 10.21 2.76 -26.37
C ARG A 11 10.32 3.58 -25.09
N LYS A 12 10.71 2.91 -24.00
CA LYS A 12 10.99 3.56 -22.72
C LYS A 12 12.40 3.26 -22.26
N VAL A 13 13.09 4.28 -21.78
CA VAL A 13 14.38 4.18 -21.10
C VAL A 13 14.12 4.04 -19.61
N LEU A 14 14.72 3.01 -19.01
CA LEU A 14 14.65 2.76 -17.57
C LEU A 14 15.77 3.54 -16.88
N LEU A 15 15.42 4.29 -15.84
CA LEU A 15 16.33 5.02 -14.98
C LEU A 15 16.18 4.56 -13.54
N PRO A 16 17.25 4.57 -12.73
CA PRO A 16 17.14 4.34 -11.29
C PRO A 16 16.18 5.34 -10.61
N ASP A 17 15.38 4.83 -9.68
CA ASP A 17 14.50 5.61 -8.80
C ASP A 17 14.35 4.86 -7.47
N ASP A 18 15.08 5.29 -6.43
CA ASP A 18 15.30 4.48 -5.23
C ASP A 18 15.91 3.10 -5.62
N VAL A 19 15.45 1.99 -5.04
CA VAL A 19 15.75 0.62 -5.52
C VAL A 19 14.97 0.24 -6.79
N GLY A 20 13.96 1.03 -7.13
CA GLY A 20 13.07 0.80 -8.26
C GLY A 20 13.61 1.40 -9.56
N LEU A 21 12.76 1.32 -10.59
CA LEU A 21 13.03 1.90 -11.90
C LEU A 21 11.88 2.82 -12.29
N LYS A 22 12.22 4.00 -12.77
CA LYS A 22 11.29 4.87 -13.50
C LYS A 22 11.50 4.71 -15.00
N ALA A 23 10.41 4.74 -15.75
CA ALA A 23 10.44 4.57 -17.20
C ALA A 23 10.04 5.88 -17.88
N GLN A 24 10.93 6.45 -18.69
CA GLN A 24 10.67 7.67 -19.47
C GLN A 24 10.73 7.37 -20.97
N ARG A 25 10.13 8.23 -21.81
CA ARG A 25 10.26 8.10 -23.27
C ARG A 25 11.73 8.20 -23.69
N GLY A 26 12.06 7.55 -24.81
CA GLY A 26 13.37 7.69 -25.41
C GLY A 26 13.67 9.16 -25.79
N PRO A 27 14.93 9.61 -25.68
CA PRO A 27 15.31 10.92 -26.20
C PRO A 27 14.95 11.05 -27.68
N GLY A 28 14.27 12.14 -28.06
CA GLY A 28 13.82 12.39 -29.44
C GLY A 28 12.48 11.72 -29.80
N GLU A 29 11.83 11.03 -28.86
CA GLU A 29 10.53 10.37 -29.02
C GLU A 29 9.43 11.05 -28.19
N GLU A 30 9.60 12.34 -27.85
CA GLU A 30 8.66 13.09 -27.02
C GLU A 30 7.33 13.34 -27.74
N ASN A 31 7.38 13.50 -29.06
CA ASN A 31 6.24 13.81 -29.92
C ASN A 31 6.00 12.77 -31.03
N VAL A 32 6.72 11.65 -31.00
CA VAL A 32 6.62 10.57 -32.00
C VAL A 32 6.68 9.21 -31.32
N GLU A 33 6.13 8.20 -31.99
CA GLU A 33 6.19 6.82 -31.50
C GLU A 33 7.26 6.01 -32.21
N PHE A 34 7.82 5.02 -31.51
CA PHE A 34 8.87 4.16 -32.05
C PHE A 34 8.37 3.35 -33.26
N MET A 35 7.12 2.89 -33.22
CA MET A 35 6.42 2.30 -34.36
C MET A 35 4.91 2.57 -34.23
N ALA A 36 4.24 2.84 -35.35
CA ALA A 36 2.78 2.96 -35.41
C ALA A 36 2.23 2.25 -36.64
N SER A 37 1.07 1.63 -36.51
CA SER A 37 0.36 0.95 -37.60
C SER A 37 -0.91 1.71 -37.97
N LYS A 38 -1.19 1.78 -39.28
CA LYS A 38 -2.49 2.27 -39.79
C LYS A 38 -3.58 1.19 -39.74
N ASP A 39 -3.18 -0.05 -39.49
CA ASP A 39 -4.09 -1.18 -39.35
C ASP A 39 -4.66 -1.21 -37.94
N THR A 40 -5.98 -1.03 -37.84
CA THR A 40 -6.70 -0.96 -36.57
C THR A 40 -6.77 -2.30 -35.83
N TRP A 41 -6.33 -3.39 -36.45
CA TRP A 41 -6.29 -4.74 -35.88
C TRP A 41 -4.86 -5.14 -35.46
N PHE A 42 -3.92 -4.19 -35.43
CA PHE A 42 -2.56 -4.38 -34.91
C PHE A 42 -2.56 -4.58 -33.39
N ARG A 43 -2.07 -5.73 -32.94
CA ARG A 43 -2.02 -6.18 -31.54
C ARG A 43 -0.59 -6.63 -31.18
N PRO A 44 0.34 -5.70 -30.92
CA PRO A 44 1.70 -6.04 -30.54
C PRO A 44 1.71 -6.70 -29.15
N VAL A 45 2.15 -7.96 -29.07
CA VAL A 45 2.08 -8.77 -27.84
C VAL A 45 3.44 -9.19 -27.30
N GLN A 46 4.49 -9.19 -28.12
CA GLN A 46 5.83 -9.62 -27.69
C GLN A 46 6.94 -8.89 -28.46
N PHE A 47 8.08 -8.71 -27.80
CA PHE A 47 9.27 -8.06 -28.35
C PHE A 47 10.50 -8.93 -28.10
N ALA A 48 11.39 -9.06 -29.08
CA ALA A 48 12.64 -9.79 -28.92
C ALA A 48 13.80 -9.14 -29.68
N ASN A 49 14.97 -9.03 -29.06
CA ASN A 49 16.20 -8.66 -29.75
C ASN A 49 16.62 -9.79 -30.69
N ALA A 50 16.88 -9.45 -31.95
CA ALA A 50 17.28 -10.40 -32.97
C ALA A 50 18.80 -10.65 -32.97
N PRO A 51 19.27 -11.79 -33.52
CA PRO A 51 20.70 -12.11 -33.66
C PRO A 51 21.51 -11.13 -34.53
N ASP A 52 20.85 -10.19 -35.18
CA ASP A 52 21.46 -9.22 -36.08
C ASP A 52 21.41 -7.77 -35.51
N GLY A 53 20.94 -7.64 -34.26
CA GLY A 53 20.81 -6.37 -33.55
C GLY A 53 19.49 -5.64 -33.79
N THR A 54 18.56 -6.20 -34.56
CA THR A 54 17.25 -5.63 -34.85
C THR A 54 16.20 -6.03 -33.80
N LEU A 55 14.98 -5.51 -33.92
CA LEU A 55 13.88 -5.82 -33.01
C LEU A 55 12.79 -6.62 -33.75
N TYR A 56 12.43 -7.78 -33.22
CA TYR A 56 11.23 -8.49 -33.62
C TYR A 56 10.04 -8.04 -32.79
N VAL A 57 8.90 -7.80 -33.47
CA VAL A 57 7.61 -7.52 -32.85
C VAL A 57 6.63 -8.58 -33.31
N ILE A 58 6.07 -9.35 -32.36
CA ILE A 58 5.00 -10.28 -32.65
C ILE A 58 3.68 -9.53 -32.51
N ASP A 59 2.89 -9.59 -33.57
CA ASP A 59 1.55 -9.07 -33.62
C ASP A 59 0.55 -10.23 -33.74
N MET A 60 -0.31 -10.36 -32.74
CA MET A 60 -1.32 -11.42 -32.70
C MET A 60 -2.38 -11.26 -33.79
N TYR A 61 -2.59 -10.04 -34.30
CA TYR A 61 -3.63 -9.65 -35.25
C TYR A 61 -5.05 -10.03 -34.81
N ARG A 62 -5.80 -9.08 -34.24
CA ARG A 62 -7.21 -9.32 -33.86
C ARG A 62 -8.06 -8.08 -33.98
N GLU A 63 -9.30 -8.27 -34.39
CA GLU A 63 -10.33 -7.23 -34.35
C GLU A 63 -10.62 -6.81 -32.91
N THR A 64 -11.00 -7.78 -32.07
CA THR A 64 -11.37 -7.54 -30.67
C THR A 64 -10.15 -7.62 -29.75
N ILE A 65 -9.92 -6.58 -28.95
CA ILE A 65 -8.85 -6.53 -27.92
C ILE A 65 -9.23 -7.35 -26.69
N GLU A 66 -10.49 -7.28 -26.28
CA GLU A 66 -10.98 -7.88 -25.03
C GLU A 66 -10.96 -9.40 -25.03
N HIS A 67 -10.61 -9.98 -23.88
CA HIS A 67 -10.73 -11.41 -23.68
C HIS A 67 -12.22 -11.79 -23.56
N PRO A 68 -12.66 -12.95 -24.11
CA PRO A 68 -14.06 -13.38 -24.03
C PRO A 68 -14.64 -13.43 -22.62
N TRP A 69 -13.84 -13.68 -21.58
CA TRP A 69 -14.31 -13.70 -20.20
C TRP A 69 -14.66 -12.31 -19.64
N SER A 70 -14.10 -11.25 -20.21
CA SER A 70 -14.30 -9.87 -19.77
C SER A 70 -15.59 -9.24 -20.34
N LEU A 71 -16.24 -9.90 -21.30
CA LEU A 71 -17.44 -9.39 -21.96
C LEU A 71 -18.71 -10.08 -21.43
N PRO A 72 -19.80 -9.33 -21.14
CA PRO A 72 -21.13 -9.90 -20.91
C PRO A 72 -21.62 -10.71 -22.11
N SER A 73 -22.37 -11.80 -21.86
CA SER A 73 -22.90 -12.67 -22.92
C SER A 73 -23.74 -11.93 -23.96
N SER A 74 -24.45 -10.86 -23.55
CA SER A 74 -25.25 -10.00 -24.44
C SER A 74 -24.43 -9.22 -25.46
N ILE A 75 -23.14 -8.98 -25.21
CA ILE A 75 -22.23 -8.30 -26.14
C ILE A 75 -21.54 -9.32 -27.06
N LYS A 76 -21.17 -10.51 -26.52
CA LYS A 76 -20.49 -11.56 -27.29
C LYS A 76 -21.25 -12.02 -28.54
N GLN A 77 -22.58 -12.02 -28.48
CA GLN A 77 -23.42 -12.43 -29.61
C GLN A 77 -23.28 -11.52 -30.85
N PHE A 78 -22.73 -10.32 -30.68
CA PHE A 78 -22.53 -9.34 -31.76
C PHE A 78 -21.08 -9.22 -32.23
N LEU A 79 -20.15 -10.00 -31.66
CA LEU A 79 -18.72 -9.92 -31.93
C LEU A 79 -18.16 -11.30 -32.30
N ASP A 80 -17.35 -11.37 -33.35
CA ASP A 80 -16.47 -12.51 -33.56
C ASP A 80 -15.18 -12.33 -32.75
N LEU A 81 -15.13 -12.98 -31.60
CA LEU A 81 -13.98 -12.92 -30.69
C LEU A 81 -12.74 -13.66 -31.21
N ASN A 82 -12.84 -14.35 -32.35
CA ASN A 82 -11.71 -15.03 -33.01
C ASN A 82 -11.29 -14.36 -34.31
N SER A 83 -11.97 -13.30 -34.73
CA SER A 83 -11.67 -12.55 -35.94
C SER A 83 -10.19 -12.11 -35.98
N GLY A 84 -9.47 -12.63 -36.98
CA GLY A 84 -8.04 -12.36 -37.21
C GLY A 84 -7.06 -13.41 -36.69
N ASN A 85 -7.52 -14.46 -36.01
CA ASN A 85 -6.65 -15.48 -35.40
C ASN A 85 -5.79 -16.31 -36.38
N ASP A 86 -5.99 -16.13 -37.69
CA ASP A 86 -5.28 -16.77 -38.80
C ASP A 86 -4.24 -15.84 -39.47
N ARG A 87 -4.13 -14.59 -39.00
CA ARG A 87 -3.39 -13.51 -39.68
C ARG A 87 -2.27 -12.90 -38.82
N GLY A 88 -1.78 -13.63 -37.82
CA GLY A 88 -0.66 -13.20 -36.98
C GLY A 88 0.57 -12.81 -37.81
N ARG A 89 1.30 -11.78 -37.34
CA ARG A 89 2.44 -11.18 -38.05
C ARG A 89 3.67 -11.16 -37.17
N ILE A 90 4.84 -11.30 -37.78
CA ILE A 90 6.13 -11.02 -37.14
C ILE A 90 6.79 -9.89 -37.91
N TYR A 91 6.89 -8.72 -37.29
CA TYR A 91 7.62 -7.59 -37.85
C TYR A 91 9.08 -7.67 -37.44
N ARG A 92 9.97 -7.37 -38.39
CA ARG A 92 11.38 -7.09 -38.13
C ARG A 92 11.61 -5.60 -38.32
N VAL A 93 11.84 -4.90 -37.22
CA VAL A 93 12.06 -3.46 -37.22
C VAL A 93 13.55 -3.20 -37.40
N VAL A 94 13.89 -2.57 -38.53
CA VAL A 94 15.27 -2.25 -38.94
C VAL A 94 15.38 -0.76 -39.24
N PRO A 95 16.55 -0.13 -39.02
CA PRO A 95 16.77 1.25 -39.45
C PRO A 95 16.86 1.36 -40.97
N ASP A 96 16.63 2.56 -41.51
CA ASP A 96 16.78 2.81 -42.93
C ASP A 96 18.21 2.51 -43.41
N GLY A 97 18.33 1.87 -44.58
CA GLY A 97 19.62 1.47 -45.14
C GLY A 97 20.31 0.32 -44.40
N TYR A 98 19.61 -0.37 -43.49
CA TYR A 98 20.18 -1.50 -42.75
C TYR A 98 20.66 -2.62 -43.68
N LYS A 99 21.92 -3.02 -43.50
CA LYS A 99 22.52 -4.18 -44.15
C LYS A 99 22.66 -5.29 -43.12
N GLN A 100 22.02 -6.43 -43.39
CA GLN A 100 22.05 -7.56 -42.48
C GLN A 100 23.49 -8.11 -42.34
N PRO A 101 24.04 -8.17 -41.12
CA PRO A 101 25.32 -8.82 -40.87
C PRO A 101 25.20 -10.34 -41.03
N ALA A 102 26.34 -11.01 -41.22
CA ALA A 102 26.39 -12.47 -41.18
C ALA A 102 25.92 -12.97 -39.81
N LEU A 103 25.01 -13.96 -39.81
CA LEU A 103 24.49 -14.53 -38.58
C LEU A 103 25.48 -15.55 -38.00
N PRO A 104 25.66 -15.60 -36.67
CA PRO A 104 26.59 -16.51 -36.02
C PRO A 104 25.99 -17.92 -35.94
N HIS A 105 26.84 -18.94 -36.05
CA HIS A 105 26.49 -20.34 -35.78
C HIS A 105 26.94 -20.74 -34.37
N LEU A 106 26.31 -20.14 -33.35
CA LEU A 106 26.70 -20.33 -31.94
C LEU A 106 26.59 -21.79 -31.46
N ASP A 107 25.73 -22.58 -32.09
CA ASP A 107 25.60 -24.02 -31.84
C ASP A 107 26.90 -24.79 -32.14
N LYS A 108 27.65 -24.36 -33.16
CA LYS A 108 28.93 -24.96 -33.60
C LYS A 108 30.16 -24.27 -33.02
N THR A 109 29.98 -23.12 -32.37
CA THR A 109 31.06 -22.33 -31.77
C THR A 109 31.72 -23.10 -30.61
N SER A 110 33.04 -23.00 -30.51
CA SER A 110 33.81 -23.67 -29.43
C SER A 110 33.50 -23.06 -28.05
N THR A 111 33.75 -23.82 -26.97
CA THR A 111 33.56 -23.33 -25.60
C THR A 111 34.31 -22.02 -25.33
N LYS A 112 35.54 -21.89 -25.82
CA LYS A 112 36.36 -20.68 -25.67
C LYS A 112 35.75 -19.46 -26.37
N GLU A 113 35.24 -19.64 -27.58
CA GLU A 113 34.58 -18.57 -28.33
C GLU A 113 33.22 -18.20 -27.73
N LEU A 114 32.49 -19.17 -27.16
CA LEU A 114 31.27 -18.87 -26.39
C LEU A 114 31.56 -18.01 -25.16
N VAL A 115 32.66 -18.27 -24.44
CA VAL A 115 33.08 -17.41 -23.32
C VAL A 115 33.34 -15.97 -23.80
N ALA A 116 34.05 -15.79 -24.93
CA ALA A 116 34.25 -14.46 -25.51
C ALA A 116 32.93 -13.78 -25.92
N THR A 117 31.94 -14.57 -26.35
CA THR A 117 30.62 -14.07 -26.77
C THR A 117 29.81 -13.46 -25.62
N LEU A 118 30.12 -13.79 -24.36
CA LEU A 118 29.47 -13.20 -23.17
C LEU A 118 29.70 -11.69 -23.05
N GLU A 119 30.69 -11.11 -23.74
CA GLU A 119 30.94 -9.66 -23.77
C GLU A 119 30.16 -8.92 -24.87
N SER A 120 29.44 -9.64 -25.75
CA SER A 120 28.75 -9.04 -26.88
C SER A 120 27.79 -7.92 -26.44
N PRO A 121 27.71 -6.78 -27.15
CA PRO A 121 26.72 -5.74 -26.85
C PRO A 121 25.28 -6.21 -27.12
N ASN A 122 25.10 -7.22 -27.98
CA ASN A 122 23.78 -7.78 -28.28
C ASN A 122 23.38 -8.83 -27.21
N GLY A 123 22.26 -8.56 -26.52
CA GLY A 123 21.72 -9.44 -25.47
C GLY A 123 21.45 -10.86 -25.95
N TRP A 124 20.96 -11.03 -27.18
CA TRP A 124 20.70 -12.37 -27.75
C TRP A 124 21.95 -13.25 -27.76
N TYR A 125 23.11 -12.67 -28.09
CA TYR A 125 24.38 -13.41 -28.13
C TYR A 125 24.82 -13.80 -26.73
N ARG A 126 24.75 -12.87 -25.77
CA ARG A 126 25.16 -13.13 -24.39
C ARG A 126 24.29 -14.22 -23.77
N ASP A 127 22.97 -14.09 -23.91
CA ASP A 127 22.01 -15.04 -23.34
C ASP A 127 22.16 -16.43 -23.99
N THR A 128 22.32 -16.47 -25.33
CA THR A 128 22.54 -17.73 -26.05
C THR A 128 23.87 -18.38 -25.66
N ALA A 129 24.95 -17.61 -25.57
CA ALA A 129 26.25 -18.12 -25.15
C ALA A 129 26.23 -18.63 -23.70
N SER A 130 25.62 -17.90 -22.77
CA SER A 130 25.46 -18.32 -21.37
C SER A 130 24.64 -19.61 -21.28
N ARG A 131 23.50 -19.69 -21.99
CA ARG A 131 22.68 -20.90 -22.08
C ARG A 131 23.48 -22.09 -22.61
N LEU A 132 24.16 -21.93 -23.74
CA LEU A 132 24.93 -23.02 -24.36
C LEU A 132 26.10 -23.48 -23.47
N LEU A 133 26.80 -22.57 -22.79
CA LEU A 133 27.83 -22.92 -21.81
C LEU A 133 27.23 -23.73 -20.65
N ASN A 134 26.06 -23.32 -20.15
CA ASN A 134 25.35 -24.04 -19.10
C ASN A 134 24.78 -25.38 -19.57
N GLU A 135 24.27 -25.51 -20.79
CA GLU A 135 23.79 -26.79 -21.35
C GLU A 135 24.94 -27.77 -21.56
N ARG A 136 26.10 -27.28 -22.04
CA ARG A 136 27.29 -28.11 -22.30
C ARG A 136 27.97 -28.59 -21.01
N GLN A 137 27.88 -27.82 -19.92
CA GLN A 137 28.58 -28.10 -18.66
C GLN A 137 30.10 -28.32 -18.82
N ASP A 138 30.70 -27.76 -19.88
CA ASP A 138 32.11 -27.95 -20.20
C ASP A 138 33.02 -27.14 -19.25
N LYS A 139 33.69 -27.85 -18.34
CA LYS A 139 34.56 -27.26 -17.32
C LYS A 139 35.83 -26.64 -17.90
N SER A 140 36.18 -26.92 -19.15
CA SER A 140 37.32 -26.25 -19.79
C SER A 140 37.09 -24.74 -19.95
N ALA A 141 35.84 -24.26 -19.83
CA ALA A 141 35.49 -22.84 -19.84
C ALA A 141 36.01 -22.07 -18.61
N VAL A 142 36.24 -22.73 -17.48
CA VAL A 142 36.47 -22.08 -16.18
C VAL A 142 37.67 -21.12 -16.20
N PRO A 143 38.86 -21.46 -16.72
CA PRO A 143 40.00 -20.54 -16.77
C PRO A 143 39.70 -19.28 -17.59
N ASP A 144 39.02 -19.42 -18.73
CA ASP A 144 38.66 -18.30 -19.60
C ASP A 144 37.57 -17.42 -18.95
N LEU A 145 36.59 -18.02 -18.26
CA LEU A 145 35.59 -17.27 -17.48
C LEU A 145 36.22 -16.48 -16.33
N VAL A 146 37.17 -17.07 -15.60
CA VAL A 146 37.91 -16.35 -14.54
C VAL A 146 38.74 -15.20 -15.14
N LYS A 147 39.34 -15.41 -16.32
CA LYS A 147 40.06 -14.35 -17.05
C LYS A 147 39.09 -13.23 -17.47
N LEU A 148 37.91 -13.60 -17.97
CA LEU A 148 36.86 -12.66 -18.37
C LEU A 148 36.42 -11.80 -17.19
N LEU A 149 36.11 -12.43 -16.06
CA LEU A 149 35.73 -11.77 -14.82
C LEU A 149 36.78 -10.76 -14.34
N LYS A 150 38.08 -11.07 -14.47
CA LYS A 150 39.17 -10.19 -14.01
C LYS A 150 39.47 -9.03 -14.95
N ASN A 151 39.45 -9.28 -16.26
CA ASN A 151 40.11 -8.40 -17.23
C ASN A 151 39.15 -7.73 -18.23
N SER A 152 37.90 -8.18 -18.29
CA SER A 152 36.93 -7.61 -19.22
C SER A 152 36.64 -6.15 -18.91
N LYS A 153 36.58 -5.31 -19.95
CA LYS A 153 36.08 -3.93 -19.84
C LYS A 153 34.56 -3.87 -19.77
N SER A 154 33.86 -4.91 -20.24
CA SER A 154 32.41 -5.01 -20.23
C SER A 154 31.91 -5.45 -18.86
N ALA A 155 31.20 -4.56 -18.17
CA ALA A 155 30.57 -4.87 -16.89
C ALA A 155 29.60 -6.07 -17.00
N LEU A 156 28.81 -6.09 -18.07
CA LEU A 156 27.93 -7.20 -18.40
C LEU A 156 28.70 -8.49 -18.68
N GLY A 157 29.87 -8.40 -19.34
CA GLY A 157 30.76 -9.54 -19.55
C GLY A 157 31.28 -10.13 -18.24
N ARG A 158 31.74 -9.27 -17.31
CA ARG A 158 32.18 -9.69 -15.96
C ARG A 158 31.05 -10.32 -15.16
N LEU A 159 29.86 -9.71 -15.18
CA LEU A 159 28.66 -10.26 -14.54
C LEU A 159 28.30 -11.64 -15.11
N GLN A 160 28.22 -11.75 -16.44
CA GLN A 160 27.92 -13.01 -17.12
C GLN A 160 28.95 -14.09 -16.83
N ALA A 161 30.24 -13.73 -16.75
CA ALA A 161 31.29 -14.66 -16.34
C ALA A 161 31.04 -15.22 -14.94
N LEU A 162 30.69 -14.34 -13.99
CA LEU A 162 30.42 -14.70 -12.60
C LEU A 162 29.21 -15.64 -12.49
N CYS A 163 28.10 -15.30 -13.14
CA CYS A 163 26.89 -16.13 -13.18
C CYS A 163 27.11 -17.46 -13.92
N THR A 164 27.91 -17.47 -14.99
CA THR A 164 28.20 -18.70 -15.75
C THR A 164 29.10 -19.63 -14.95
N LEU A 165 30.10 -19.12 -14.21
CA LEU A 165 30.87 -19.92 -13.25
C LEU A 165 29.94 -20.60 -12.22
N ASP A 166 28.91 -19.89 -11.79
CA ASP A 166 27.90 -20.42 -10.87
C ASP A 166 27.01 -21.50 -11.50
N GLY A 167 26.48 -21.26 -12.70
CA GLY A 167 25.67 -22.24 -13.45
C GLY A 167 26.46 -23.50 -13.83
N LEU A 168 27.77 -23.35 -14.03
CA LEU A 168 28.68 -24.47 -14.15
C LEU A 168 28.97 -25.15 -12.81
N ASN A 169 28.47 -24.73 -11.64
CA ASN A 169 28.88 -25.27 -10.33
C ASN A 169 30.41 -25.24 -10.15
N SER A 170 31.06 -24.15 -10.55
CA SER A 170 32.52 -23.97 -10.45
C SER A 170 32.92 -22.60 -9.90
N LEU A 171 31.95 -21.84 -9.40
CA LEU A 171 32.17 -20.63 -8.64
C LEU A 171 32.84 -20.96 -7.30
N LYS A 172 33.90 -20.21 -6.97
CA LYS A 172 34.57 -20.23 -5.67
C LYS A 172 34.51 -18.85 -5.02
N GLU A 173 34.74 -18.81 -3.71
CA GLU A 173 34.74 -17.56 -2.93
C GLU A 173 35.72 -16.51 -3.51
N GLU A 174 36.86 -16.95 -4.03
CA GLU A 174 37.84 -16.06 -4.68
C GLU A 174 37.26 -15.30 -5.89
N GLN A 175 36.38 -15.93 -6.67
CA GLN A 175 35.72 -15.25 -7.79
C GLN A 175 34.62 -14.29 -7.32
N VAL A 176 33.88 -14.66 -6.27
CA VAL A 176 32.95 -13.74 -5.62
C VAL A 176 33.68 -12.51 -5.12
N LEU A 177 34.81 -12.67 -4.44
CA LEU A 177 35.64 -11.55 -3.97
C LEU A 177 36.10 -10.62 -5.11
N ILE A 178 36.34 -11.13 -6.31
CA ILE A 178 36.64 -10.29 -7.48
C ILE A 178 35.40 -9.44 -7.82
N GLY A 179 34.23 -10.06 -7.96
CA GLY A 179 32.98 -9.35 -8.25
C GLY A 179 32.57 -8.35 -7.17
N LEU A 180 32.82 -8.64 -5.89
CA LEU A 180 32.56 -7.71 -4.79
C LEU A 180 33.45 -6.46 -4.87
N ASN A 181 34.62 -6.52 -5.52
CA ASN A 181 35.53 -5.39 -5.70
C ASN A 181 35.35 -4.68 -7.06
N ASP A 182 34.31 -5.03 -7.82
CA ASP A 182 34.07 -4.44 -9.13
C ASP A 182 33.73 -2.95 -9.05
N THR A 183 34.08 -2.18 -10.07
CA THR A 183 33.73 -0.75 -10.17
C THR A 183 32.24 -0.53 -10.42
N GLU A 184 31.56 -1.51 -11.02
CA GLU A 184 30.17 -1.42 -11.44
C GLU A 184 29.20 -2.01 -10.43
N ALA A 185 28.19 -1.24 -10.06
CA ALA A 185 27.27 -1.58 -8.98
C ALA A 185 26.54 -2.90 -9.21
N HIS A 186 26.06 -3.15 -10.43
CA HIS A 186 25.32 -4.37 -10.76
C HIS A 186 26.18 -5.64 -10.65
N VAL A 187 27.50 -5.54 -10.89
CA VAL A 187 28.42 -6.67 -10.68
C VAL A 187 28.58 -6.94 -9.18
N ARG A 188 28.77 -5.89 -8.38
CA ARG A 188 28.88 -6.01 -6.91
C ARG A 188 27.61 -6.58 -6.29
N GLU A 189 26.45 -6.09 -6.70
CA GLU A 189 25.13 -6.57 -6.26
C GLU A 189 24.97 -8.07 -6.49
N HIS A 190 25.26 -8.55 -7.71
CA HIS A 190 25.15 -9.97 -8.03
C HIS A 190 26.22 -10.80 -7.32
N ALA A 191 27.42 -10.25 -7.11
CA ALA A 191 28.46 -10.91 -6.33
C ALA A 191 28.05 -11.07 -4.85
N ILE A 192 27.36 -10.09 -4.26
CA ILE A 192 26.77 -10.21 -2.91
C ILE A 192 25.77 -11.38 -2.90
N LYS A 193 24.83 -11.42 -3.84
CA LYS A 193 23.83 -12.50 -3.93
C LYS A 193 24.48 -13.88 -4.08
N LEU A 194 25.50 -13.99 -4.94
CA LEU A 194 26.23 -15.24 -5.13
C LEU A 194 27.09 -15.63 -3.91
N SER A 195 27.45 -14.66 -3.06
CA SER A 195 28.17 -14.94 -1.82
C SER A 195 27.36 -15.80 -0.84
N GLU A 196 26.02 -15.79 -0.93
CA GLU A 196 25.10 -16.57 -0.09
C GLU A 196 25.40 -18.07 -0.12
N LYS A 197 25.90 -18.59 -1.25
CA LYS A 197 26.30 -20.00 -1.40
C LYS A 197 27.42 -20.42 -0.47
N PHE A 198 28.25 -19.47 -0.03
CA PHE A 198 29.40 -19.72 0.84
C PHE A 198 29.07 -19.48 2.33
N VAL A 199 27.87 -18.97 2.63
CA VAL A 199 27.54 -18.46 3.97
C VAL A 199 26.20 -18.95 4.53
N LYS A 200 25.48 -19.81 3.80
CA LYS A 200 24.11 -20.27 4.10
C LYS A 200 23.94 -20.72 5.56
N LYS A 201 23.48 -19.80 6.43
CA LYS A 201 23.32 -19.95 7.90
C LYS A 201 24.61 -20.27 8.65
N SER A 202 25.76 -19.90 8.09
CA SER A 202 27.09 -20.07 8.68
C SER A 202 27.82 -18.73 8.75
N MET A 203 29.02 -18.76 9.35
CA MET A 203 29.91 -17.61 9.30
C MET A 203 30.60 -17.55 7.94
N ALA A 204 30.66 -16.37 7.33
CA ALA A 204 31.54 -16.08 6.20
C ALA A 204 33.02 -16.19 6.60
N SER A 205 33.87 -16.49 5.62
CA SER A 205 35.31 -16.36 5.80
C SER A 205 35.69 -14.94 6.23
N LYS A 206 36.83 -14.77 6.91
CA LYS A 206 37.30 -13.44 7.35
C LYS A 206 37.43 -12.45 6.18
N LYS A 207 37.86 -12.92 5.01
CA LYS A 207 38.02 -12.08 3.81
C LYS A 207 36.68 -11.65 3.24
N LEU A 208 35.75 -12.61 3.10
CA LEU A 208 34.41 -12.34 2.60
C LEU A 208 33.66 -11.41 3.55
N TRP A 209 33.70 -11.70 4.85
CA TRP A 209 33.05 -10.88 5.87
C TRP A 209 33.53 -9.43 5.84
N SER A 210 34.86 -9.23 5.87
CA SER A 210 35.44 -7.88 5.82
C SER A 210 35.01 -7.11 4.57
N ARG A 211 34.89 -7.78 3.41
CA ARG A 211 34.43 -7.11 2.20
C ARG A 211 32.95 -6.75 2.26
N LEU A 212 32.10 -7.66 2.74
CA LEU A 212 30.66 -7.41 2.90
C LEU A 212 30.38 -6.25 3.87
N GLN A 213 31.13 -6.15 4.98
CA GLN A 213 31.03 -5.01 5.91
C GLN A 213 31.26 -3.67 5.19
N ASN A 214 32.29 -3.58 4.35
CA ASN A 214 32.62 -2.35 3.63
C ASN A 214 31.55 -1.95 2.59
N LEU A 215 30.75 -2.91 2.10
CA LEU A 215 29.69 -2.66 1.12
C LEU A 215 28.42 -2.05 1.75
N ALA A 216 28.33 -1.97 3.07
CA ALA A 216 27.23 -1.27 3.74
C ALA A 216 27.20 0.23 3.46
N SER A 217 28.33 0.80 3.06
CA SER A 217 28.46 2.21 2.64
C SER A 217 28.76 2.34 1.15
N ASP A 218 28.44 1.31 0.35
CA ASP A 218 28.57 1.37 -1.11
C ASP A 218 27.80 2.59 -1.65
N PRO A 219 28.26 3.29 -2.71
CA PRO A 219 27.51 4.42 -3.27
C PRO A 219 26.14 4.01 -3.86
N SER A 220 26.01 2.78 -4.35
CA SER A 220 24.76 2.30 -4.96
C SER A 220 23.78 1.76 -3.93
N ILE A 221 22.55 2.27 -3.95
CA ILE A 221 21.48 1.78 -3.09
C ILE A 221 21.13 0.31 -3.37
N ASN A 222 21.20 -0.15 -4.62
CA ASN A 222 20.92 -1.56 -4.97
C ASN A 222 21.93 -2.52 -4.33
N VAL A 223 23.20 -2.09 -4.20
CA VAL A 223 24.23 -2.88 -3.53
C VAL A 223 23.94 -2.99 -2.03
N ARG A 224 23.60 -1.87 -1.38
CA ARG A 224 23.22 -1.84 0.04
C ARG A 224 21.92 -2.63 0.31
N TYR A 225 20.95 -2.53 -0.60
CA TYR A 225 19.68 -3.25 -0.55
C TYR A 225 19.87 -4.77 -0.65
N GLN A 226 20.61 -5.26 -1.65
CA GLN A 226 20.94 -6.69 -1.74
C GLN A 226 21.78 -7.17 -0.55
N LEU A 227 22.73 -6.36 -0.08
CA LEU A 227 23.51 -6.67 1.12
C LEU A 227 22.63 -6.86 2.36
N ALA A 228 21.59 -6.03 2.53
CA ALA A 228 20.66 -6.17 3.65
C ALA A 228 20.01 -7.57 3.69
N PHE A 229 19.59 -8.12 2.55
CA PHE A 229 19.07 -9.49 2.49
C PHE A 229 20.13 -10.54 2.81
N THR A 230 21.31 -10.43 2.19
CA THR A 230 22.40 -11.39 2.40
C THR A 230 22.86 -11.42 3.86
N LEU A 231 22.82 -10.30 4.58
CA LEU A 231 23.08 -10.23 6.03
C LEU A 231 22.07 -11.01 6.89
N GLY A 232 20.87 -11.30 6.35
CA GLY A 232 19.89 -12.19 6.97
C GLY A 232 20.28 -13.67 6.92
N GLU A 233 21.13 -14.07 5.96
CA GLU A 233 21.62 -15.44 5.80
C GLU A 233 22.90 -15.72 6.62
N LEU A 234 23.51 -14.68 7.19
CA LEU A 234 24.80 -14.71 7.88
C LEU A 234 24.63 -14.82 9.40
N LYS A 235 25.57 -15.52 10.06
CA LYS A 235 25.68 -15.59 11.53
C LYS A 235 26.88 -14.84 12.12
N ASN A 236 27.61 -14.10 11.30
CA ASN A 236 28.79 -13.36 11.75
C ASN A 236 28.44 -12.34 12.84
N GLU A 237 29.29 -12.26 13.87
CA GLU A 237 29.27 -11.16 14.83
C GLU A 237 29.46 -9.82 14.11
N GLY A 238 28.76 -8.78 14.57
CA GLY A 238 28.81 -7.47 13.94
C GLY A 238 27.75 -7.25 12.84
N ARG A 239 26.98 -8.27 12.43
CA ARG A 239 26.02 -8.15 11.32
C ARG A 239 24.93 -7.11 11.57
N ILE A 240 24.51 -6.94 12.81
CA ILE A 240 23.50 -5.94 13.19
C ILE A 240 24.06 -4.53 13.03
N GLN A 241 25.35 -4.31 13.34
CA GLN A 241 26.02 -3.04 13.13
C GLN A 241 26.09 -2.71 11.63
N VAL A 242 26.37 -3.70 10.78
CA VAL A 242 26.37 -3.52 9.31
C VAL A 242 24.96 -3.17 8.80
N LEU A 243 23.92 -3.88 9.23
CA LEU A 243 22.52 -3.55 8.92
C LEU A 243 22.15 -2.14 9.40
N SER A 244 22.69 -1.71 10.54
CA SER A 244 22.45 -0.38 11.08
C SER A 244 23.05 0.73 10.21
N VAL A 245 24.22 0.50 9.60
CA VAL A 245 24.82 1.46 8.66
C VAL A 245 23.91 1.63 7.44
N ILE A 246 23.41 0.51 6.89
CA ILE A 246 22.52 0.52 5.72
C ILE A 246 21.25 1.31 6.01
N VAL A 247 20.52 0.99 7.09
CA VAL A 247 19.25 1.68 7.36
C VAL A 247 19.44 3.15 7.72
N LYS A 248 20.56 3.52 8.37
CA LYS A 248 20.84 4.93 8.69
C LYS A 248 21.10 5.74 7.42
N GLN A 249 21.73 5.14 6.41
CA GLN A 249 21.96 5.77 5.12
C GLN A 249 20.68 5.89 4.28
N ASP A 250 19.82 4.86 4.32
CA ASP A 250 18.66 4.73 3.42
C ASP A 250 17.31 4.71 4.13
N ALA A 251 17.20 5.38 5.28
CA ALA A 251 15.97 5.36 6.08
C ALA A 251 14.74 5.82 5.27
N GLN A 252 14.91 6.65 4.24
CA GLN A 252 13.82 7.13 3.39
C GLN A 252 13.27 6.06 2.42
N SER A 253 14.05 5.01 2.13
CA SER A 253 13.62 3.92 1.25
C SER A 253 12.82 2.89 2.04
N SER A 254 11.51 2.83 1.79
CA SER A 254 10.64 1.81 2.38
C SER A 254 11.08 0.39 2.00
N TRP A 255 11.71 0.22 0.83
CA TRP A 255 12.26 -1.06 0.41
C TRP A 255 13.47 -1.47 1.23
N VAL A 256 14.41 -0.55 1.47
CA VAL A 256 15.58 -0.84 2.31
C VAL A 256 15.15 -1.11 3.76
N GLN A 257 14.20 -0.34 4.31
CA GLN A 257 13.62 -0.64 5.62
C GLN A 257 13.07 -2.07 5.68
N ALA A 258 12.26 -2.46 4.68
CA ALA A 258 11.68 -3.80 4.60
C ALA A 258 12.76 -4.90 4.49
N ALA A 259 13.79 -4.70 3.68
CA ALA A 259 14.91 -5.64 3.56
C ALA A 259 15.61 -5.83 4.91
N VAL A 260 15.97 -4.73 5.58
CA VAL A 260 16.61 -4.78 6.90
C VAL A 260 15.72 -5.48 7.93
N LEU A 261 14.44 -5.12 8.03
CA LEU A 261 13.50 -5.74 8.97
C LEU A 261 13.32 -7.25 8.71
N SER A 262 13.24 -7.64 7.43
CA SER A 262 13.10 -9.06 7.05
C SER A 262 14.34 -9.89 7.37
N SER A 263 15.52 -9.26 7.42
CA SER A 263 16.79 -9.90 7.78
C SER A 263 17.03 -10.01 9.29
N LEU A 264 16.17 -9.41 10.11
CA LEU A 264 16.23 -9.49 11.57
C LEU A 264 15.46 -10.69 12.11
N THR A 265 15.76 -11.90 11.61
CA THR A 265 15.25 -13.15 12.20
C THR A 265 15.69 -13.29 13.66
N GLU A 266 16.93 -12.91 13.96
CA GLU A 266 17.52 -12.73 15.29
C GLU A 266 18.14 -11.33 15.40
N GLY A 267 18.28 -10.80 16.62
CA GLY A 267 18.98 -9.53 16.87
C GLY A 267 18.14 -8.26 16.70
N ALA A 268 16.81 -8.37 16.73
CA ALA A 268 15.92 -7.21 16.59
C ALA A 268 16.07 -6.22 17.76
N SER A 269 16.27 -6.71 18.99
CA SER A 269 16.52 -5.85 20.15
C SER A 269 17.91 -5.20 20.13
N GLU A 270 18.94 -5.89 19.63
CA GLU A 270 20.27 -5.33 19.40
C GLU A 270 20.21 -4.20 18.36
N MET A 271 19.48 -4.45 17.27
CA MET A 271 19.25 -3.44 16.23
C MET A 271 18.58 -2.22 16.82
N PHE A 272 17.50 -2.42 17.61
CA PHE A 272 16.79 -1.34 18.28
C PHE A 272 17.74 -0.54 19.18
N GLY A 273 18.52 -1.20 20.04
CA GLY A 273 19.49 -0.53 20.91
C GLY A 273 20.60 0.22 20.15
N THR A 274 20.88 -0.16 18.91
CA THR A 274 21.89 0.48 18.04
C THR A 274 21.33 1.73 17.37
N VAL A 275 20.12 1.68 16.81
CA VAL A 275 19.52 2.82 16.10
C VAL A 275 18.80 3.79 17.03
N ALA A 276 18.24 3.34 18.16
CA ALA A 276 17.51 4.21 19.08
C ALA A 276 18.42 5.15 19.89
N ARG A 277 19.73 4.84 19.99
CA ARG A 277 20.73 5.73 20.61
C ARG A 277 21.24 6.83 19.67
N ASP A 278 20.90 6.76 18.38
CA ASP A 278 21.32 7.74 17.38
C ASP A 278 20.29 8.86 17.31
N GLU A 279 20.60 10.02 17.90
CA GLU A 279 19.68 11.17 17.92
C GLU A 279 19.28 11.66 16.53
N ALA A 280 20.18 11.60 15.55
CA ALA A 280 19.85 12.04 14.20
C ALA A 280 18.83 11.09 13.56
N PHE A 281 18.94 9.80 13.85
CA PHE A 281 17.99 8.79 13.40
C PHE A 281 16.64 8.90 14.10
N THR A 282 16.61 9.08 15.43
CA THR A 282 15.35 9.18 16.20
C THR A 282 14.59 10.47 15.96
N LYS A 283 15.25 11.56 15.52
CA LYS A 283 14.61 12.82 15.14
C LYS A 283 14.15 12.85 13.67
N ASN A 284 14.63 11.92 12.84
CA ASN A 284 14.24 11.81 11.43
C ASN A 284 12.89 11.07 11.30
N LYS A 285 11.94 11.60 10.51
CA LYS A 285 10.62 10.96 10.27
C LYS A 285 10.74 9.50 9.84
N SER A 286 11.61 9.21 8.87
CA SER A 286 11.80 7.84 8.34
C SER A 286 12.52 6.94 9.34
N GLY A 287 13.40 7.50 10.18
CA GLY A 287 14.03 6.76 11.27
C GLY A 287 13.03 6.40 12.37
N GLN A 288 12.12 7.32 12.72
CA GLN A 288 10.99 7.05 13.62
C GLN A 288 10.08 5.96 13.04
N GLU A 289 9.72 6.05 11.75
CA GLU A 289 8.92 5.02 11.09
C GLU A 289 9.57 3.63 11.20
N PHE A 290 10.87 3.53 10.89
CA PHE A 290 11.62 2.29 11.03
C PHE A 290 11.61 1.77 12.47
N LEU A 291 11.80 2.63 13.48
CA LEU A 291 11.74 2.24 14.89
C LEU A 291 10.38 1.69 15.29
N LEU A 292 9.29 2.31 14.83
CA LEU A 292 7.93 1.82 15.09
C LEU A 292 7.70 0.43 14.46
N GLN A 293 8.16 0.23 13.23
CA GLN A 293 8.10 -1.07 12.55
C GLN A 293 8.95 -2.13 13.27
N LEU A 294 10.18 -1.78 13.67
CA LEU A 294 11.09 -2.66 14.41
C LEU A 294 10.53 -3.08 15.77
N VAL A 295 9.96 -2.13 16.52
CA VAL A 295 9.35 -2.42 17.82
C VAL A 295 8.06 -3.24 17.66
N SER A 296 7.28 -2.99 16.61
CA SER A 296 6.14 -3.86 16.28
C SER A 296 6.58 -5.29 15.93
N LEU A 297 7.70 -5.46 15.22
CA LEU A 297 8.31 -6.76 14.94
C LEU A 297 8.74 -7.47 16.24
N VAL A 298 9.41 -6.76 17.16
CA VAL A 298 9.77 -7.30 18.49
C VAL A 298 8.53 -7.77 19.24
N GLY A 299 7.47 -6.94 19.27
CA GLY A 299 6.20 -7.29 19.88
C GLY A 299 5.56 -8.53 19.24
N ALA A 300 5.55 -8.62 17.92
CA ALA A 300 4.96 -9.74 17.18
C ALA A 300 5.73 -11.05 17.35
N LYS A 301 7.05 -11.01 17.59
CA LYS A 301 7.84 -12.19 17.98
C LYS A 301 7.53 -12.65 19.39
N ASN A 302 7.06 -11.75 20.26
CA ASN A 302 6.69 -12.02 21.66
C ASN A 302 7.82 -12.73 22.45
N ASN A 303 9.06 -12.36 22.19
CA ASN A 303 10.20 -12.83 22.97
C ASN A 303 10.33 -11.96 24.23
N GLN A 304 10.16 -12.56 25.41
CA GLN A 304 10.17 -11.83 26.69
C GLN A 304 11.46 -11.03 26.93
N GLN A 305 12.61 -11.54 26.51
CA GLN A 305 13.89 -10.86 26.70
C GLN A 305 14.01 -9.63 25.79
N GLU A 306 13.64 -9.76 24.51
CA GLU A 306 13.67 -8.64 23.57
C GLU A 306 12.68 -7.53 24.00
N VAL A 307 11.48 -7.92 24.43
CA VAL A 307 10.45 -6.99 24.92
C VAL A 307 10.94 -6.23 26.16
N ALA A 308 11.53 -6.93 27.13
CA ALA A 308 12.08 -6.29 28.34
C ALA A 308 13.22 -5.30 28.02
N GLN A 309 14.08 -5.62 27.04
CA GLN A 309 15.15 -4.72 26.60
C GLN A 309 14.60 -3.44 25.96
N VAL A 310 13.58 -3.56 25.10
CA VAL A 310 12.90 -2.40 24.49
C VAL A 310 12.24 -1.54 25.57
N LEU A 311 11.51 -2.13 26.51
CA LEU A 311 10.87 -1.41 27.61
C LEU A 311 11.89 -0.69 28.51
N ALA A 312 13.02 -1.33 28.82
CA ALA A 312 14.07 -0.73 29.63
C ALA A 312 14.79 0.45 28.96
N PHE A 313 14.81 0.49 27.63
CA PHE A 313 15.29 1.65 26.88
C PHE A 313 14.25 2.78 26.88
N ILE A 314 12.99 2.43 26.56
CA ILE A 314 11.89 3.40 26.48
C ILE A 314 11.68 4.10 27.83
N SER A 315 11.79 3.39 28.95
CA SER A 315 11.61 3.97 30.29
C SER A 315 12.66 5.01 30.68
N LYS A 316 13.78 5.10 29.95
CA LYS A 316 14.84 6.09 30.12
C LYS A 316 14.76 7.24 29.12
N SER A 317 13.86 7.16 28.15
CA SER A 317 13.63 8.23 27.18
C SER A 317 13.01 9.45 27.87
N HIS A 318 13.39 10.64 27.40
CA HIS A 318 12.80 11.91 27.84
C HIS A 318 11.89 12.54 26.78
N ASP A 319 11.70 11.87 25.64
CA ASP A 319 10.79 12.29 24.57
C ASP A 319 9.46 11.57 24.72
N ASP A 320 8.45 12.27 25.23
CA ASP A 320 7.10 11.73 25.44
C ASP A 320 6.45 11.24 24.14
N ALA A 321 6.57 12.00 23.04
CA ALA A 321 5.95 11.68 21.76
C ALA A 321 6.49 10.36 21.18
N LEU A 322 7.82 10.23 21.16
CA LEU A 322 8.48 9.00 20.72
C LEU A 322 8.16 7.84 21.67
N THR A 323 8.21 8.07 22.98
CA THR A 323 7.90 7.06 24.00
C THR A 323 6.50 6.48 23.80
N PHE A 324 5.47 7.32 23.67
CA PHE A 324 4.10 6.85 23.50
C PHE A 324 3.93 6.02 22.23
N SER A 325 4.53 6.48 21.13
CA SER A 325 4.45 5.81 19.83
C SER A 325 5.15 4.45 19.85
N LEU A 326 6.33 4.34 20.49
CA LEU A 326 7.06 3.08 20.63
C LEU A 326 6.31 2.08 21.51
N VAL A 327 5.80 2.49 22.67
CA VAL A 327 5.04 1.57 23.56
C VAL A 327 3.77 1.09 22.86
N ARG A 328 3.04 1.97 22.19
CA ARG A 328 1.86 1.60 21.39
C ARG A 328 2.23 0.57 20.33
N SER A 329 3.29 0.82 19.55
CA SER A 329 3.72 -0.09 18.48
C SER A 329 4.14 -1.47 19.01
N LEU A 330 4.77 -1.50 20.19
CA LEU A 330 5.12 -2.74 20.90
C LEU A 330 3.86 -3.52 21.28
N GLY A 331 2.85 -2.81 21.81
CA GLY A 331 1.56 -3.40 22.16
C GLY A 331 0.78 -3.93 20.98
N ASP A 332 0.72 -3.17 19.88
CA ASP A 332 0.11 -3.62 18.63
C ASP A 332 0.80 -4.88 18.11
N GLY A 333 2.14 -4.94 18.21
CA GLY A 333 2.93 -6.13 17.89
C GLY A 333 2.56 -7.32 18.78
N LEU A 334 2.57 -7.13 20.10
CA LEU A 334 2.23 -8.18 21.07
C LEU A 334 0.83 -8.73 20.82
N GLN A 335 -0.17 -7.87 20.61
CA GLN A 335 -1.55 -8.28 20.34
C GLN A 335 -1.68 -9.16 19.09
N LYS A 336 -0.86 -8.93 18.04
CA LYS A 336 -0.85 -9.80 16.83
C LYS A 336 -0.44 -11.24 17.14
N SER A 337 0.33 -11.46 18.21
CA SER A 337 0.78 -12.77 18.66
C SER A 337 -0.01 -13.33 19.87
N GLY A 338 -1.06 -12.62 20.31
CA GLY A 338 -1.83 -12.95 21.52
C GLY A 338 -1.16 -12.53 22.84
N GLY A 339 -0.07 -11.76 22.77
CA GLY A 339 0.61 -11.16 23.93
C GLY A 339 -0.11 -9.93 24.51
N SER A 340 0.39 -9.41 25.62
CA SER A 340 -0.15 -8.23 26.31
C SER A 340 0.97 -7.38 26.89
N LEU A 341 0.94 -6.06 26.66
CA LEU A 341 1.92 -5.12 27.23
C LEU A 341 1.99 -5.23 28.75
N VAL A 342 0.83 -5.23 29.42
CA VAL A 342 0.74 -5.26 30.88
C VAL A 342 1.33 -6.56 31.43
N LYS A 343 1.07 -7.71 30.78
CA LYS A 343 1.66 -8.99 31.19
C LYS A 343 3.16 -9.07 30.93
N SER A 344 3.64 -8.39 29.88
CA SER A 344 5.05 -8.37 29.51
C SER A 344 5.89 -7.35 30.30
N ASP A 345 5.26 -6.45 31.04
CA ASP A 345 5.94 -5.44 31.87
C ASP A 345 6.36 -5.99 33.25
N THR A 346 7.34 -6.89 33.24
CA THR A 346 7.83 -7.56 34.47
C THR A 346 8.53 -6.62 35.46
N GLN A 347 8.95 -5.43 35.01
CA GLN A 347 9.67 -4.44 35.82
C GLN A 347 8.80 -3.23 36.21
N GLY A 348 7.54 -3.18 35.80
CA GLY A 348 6.62 -2.08 36.11
C GLY A 348 6.96 -0.76 35.41
N ALA A 349 7.69 -0.80 34.29
CA ALA A 349 8.12 0.36 33.51
C ALA A 349 6.93 1.14 32.91
N LEU A 350 5.82 0.47 32.60
CA LEU A 350 4.69 1.08 31.91
C LEU A 350 3.80 1.91 32.84
N LYS A 351 3.81 1.66 34.15
CA LYS A 351 2.94 2.39 35.10
C LYS A 351 3.18 3.90 35.05
N GLY A 352 4.45 4.32 35.04
CA GLY A 352 4.82 5.73 34.93
C GLY A 352 4.46 6.31 33.57
N ILE A 353 4.66 5.53 32.50
CA ILE A 353 4.37 5.96 31.12
C ILE A 353 2.86 6.15 30.91
N PHE A 354 2.01 5.25 31.41
CA PHE A 354 0.55 5.41 31.33
C PHE A 354 0.03 6.59 32.15
N ALA A 355 0.64 6.85 33.32
CA ALA A 355 0.30 8.03 34.11
C ALA A 355 0.70 9.33 33.37
N GLN A 356 1.88 9.37 32.77
CA GLN A 356 2.33 10.50 31.96
C GLN A 356 1.46 10.68 30.71
N ALA A 357 1.10 9.59 30.01
CA ALA A 357 0.19 9.63 28.88
C ALA A 357 -1.19 10.20 29.26
N SER A 358 -1.73 9.78 30.40
CA SER A 358 -3.00 10.33 30.92
C SER A 358 -2.90 11.84 31.20
N LYS A 359 -1.79 12.29 31.77
CA LYS A 359 -1.54 13.71 32.05
C LYS A 359 -1.41 14.52 30.76
N VAL A 360 -0.61 14.06 29.81
CA VAL A 360 -0.39 14.74 28.52
C VAL A 360 -1.67 14.78 27.71
N ALA A 361 -2.44 13.68 27.64
CA ALA A 361 -3.73 13.64 26.96
C ALA A 361 -4.69 14.75 27.44
N ALA A 362 -4.76 14.96 28.76
CA ALA A 362 -5.61 15.97 29.40
C ALA A 362 -5.05 17.41 29.32
N ASP A 363 -3.77 17.60 29.02
CA ASP A 363 -3.16 18.93 28.97
C ASP A 363 -3.49 19.67 27.67
N SER A 364 -4.45 20.58 27.74
CA SER A 364 -4.84 21.45 26.61
C SER A 364 -3.71 22.33 26.03
N LYS A 365 -2.59 22.48 26.75
CA LYS A 365 -1.43 23.27 26.29
C LYS A 365 -0.36 22.44 25.58
N ALA A 366 -0.43 21.11 25.67
CA ALA A 366 0.49 20.22 24.99
C ALA A 366 0.20 20.17 23.48
N ASP A 367 1.23 19.83 22.70
CA ASP A 367 1.11 19.65 21.24
C ASP A 367 0.05 18.59 20.88
N GLU A 368 -0.82 18.90 19.91
CA GLU A 368 -1.97 18.06 19.57
C GLU A 368 -1.56 16.66 19.09
N ALA A 369 -0.46 16.55 18.33
CA ALA A 369 0.02 15.25 17.83
C ALA A 369 0.52 14.38 18.98
N THR A 370 1.27 14.97 19.92
CA THR A 370 1.76 14.30 21.13
C THR A 370 0.59 13.86 22.01
N ARG A 371 -0.43 14.72 22.18
CA ARG A 371 -1.67 14.38 22.90
C ARG A 371 -2.41 13.22 22.24
N ALA A 372 -2.53 13.22 20.91
CA ALA A 372 -3.16 12.13 20.17
C ALA A 372 -2.43 10.78 20.37
N GLN A 373 -1.09 10.79 20.34
CA GLN A 373 -0.28 9.59 20.64
C GLN A 373 -0.49 9.09 22.08
N ALA A 374 -0.53 10.01 23.05
CA ALA A 374 -0.81 9.71 24.45
C ALA A 374 -2.19 9.05 24.61
N ILE A 375 -3.22 9.61 23.97
CA ILE A 375 -4.60 9.08 23.96
C ILE A 375 -4.64 7.68 23.35
N GLN A 376 -3.94 7.44 22.24
CA GLN A 376 -3.91 6.13 21.60
C GLN A 376 -3.20 5.08 22.47
N LEU A 377 -2.18 5.47 23.23
CA LEU A 377 -1.50 4.57 24.17
C LEU A 377 -2.43 4.11 25.31
N LEU A 378 -3.40 4.94 25.72
CA LEU A 378 -4.34 4.58 26.78
C LEU A 378 -5.25 3.40 26.40
N ALA A 379 -5.30 2.99 25.12
CA ALA A 379 -5.99 1.77 24.69
C ALA A 379 -5.47 0.48 25.36
N PHE A 380 -4.25 0.52 25.92
CA PHE A 380 -3.62 -0.63 26.58
C PHE A 380 -3.81 -0.64 28.11
N THR A 381 -4.53 0.33 28.67
CA THR A 381 -4.91 0.31 30.09
C THR A 381 -6.25 -0.42 30.27
N GLU A 382 -6.74 -0.48 31.50
CA GLU A 382 -8.14 -0.84 31.76
C GLU A 382 -9.04 0.39 31.66
N TYR A 383 -10.31 0.22 31.27
CA TYR A 383 -11.26 1.34 31.13
C TYR A 383 -11.45 2.10 32.45
N LYS A 384 -11.46 1.39 33.57
CA LYS A 384 -11.54 2.01 34.91
C LYS A 384 -10.40 2.98 35.23
N VAL A 385 -9.28 2.90 34.50
CA VAL A 385 -8.10 3.76 34.70
C VAL A 385 -8.16 4.99 33.80
N SER A 386 -8.48 4.83 32.51
CA SER A 386 -8.39 5.91 31.52
C SER A 386 -9.73 6.40 30.96
N GLY A 387 -10.83 5.68 31.20
CA GLY A 387 -12.13 5.94 30.62
C GLY A 387 -12.66 7.34 30.90
N ALA A 388 -12.58 7.81 32.15
CA ALA A 388 -13.02 9.15 32.52
C ALA A 388 -12.24 10.25 31.78
N THR A 389 -10.91 10.10 31.67
CA THR A 389 -10.06 11.01 30.91
C THR A 389 -10.45 10.99 29.43
N LEU A 390 -10.60 9.81 28.82
CA LEU A 390 -10.95 9.66 27.42
C LEU A 390 -12.32 10.27 27.09
N VAL A 391 -13.32 10.05 27.94
CA VAL A 391 -14.66 10.64 27.79
C VAL A 391 -14.61 12.16 27.89
N SER A 392 -13.79 12.72 28.80
CA SER A 392 -13.63 14.18 28.92
C SER A 392 -13.06 14.82 27.65
N LEU A 393 -12.28 14.07 26.87
CA LEU A 393 -11.63 14.53 25.64
C LEU A 393 -12.57 14.54 24.42
N LEU A 394 -13.80 14.05 24.58
CA LEU A 394 -14.83 14.12 23.55
C LEU A 394 -15.54 15.48 23.52
N ASP A 395 -15.29 16.36 24.50
CA ASP A 395 -15.94 17.67 24.56
C ASP A 395 -15.66 18.52 23.31
N LYS A 396 -16.65 19.33 22.89
CA LYS A 396 -16.57 20.16 21.69
C LYS A 396 -15.47 21.24 21.75
N SER A 397 -15.00 21.59 22.95
CA SER A 397 -13.87 22.51 23.15
C SER A 397 -12.53 21.91 22.75
N GLN A 398 -12.44 20.58 22.64
CA GLN A 398 -11.21 19.92 22.23
C GLN A 398 -11.02 20.01 20.71
N PRO A 399 -9.77 20.07 20.22
CA PRO A 399 -9.48 19.96 18.79
C PRO A 399 -10.06 18.66 18.19
N GLN A 400 -10.46 18.70 16.93
CA GLN A 400 -11.08 17.55 16.25
C GLN A 400 -10.17 16.32 16.26
N MET A 401 -8.85 16.50 16.11
CA MET A 401 -7.86 15.41 16.16
C MET A 401 -7.89 14.66 17.50
N ILE A 402 -8.04 15.41 18.60
CA ILE A 402 -8.10 14.87 19.97
C ILE A 402 -9.40 14.11 20.19
N GLN A 403 -10.53 14.67 19.75
CA GLN A 403 -11.82 13.97 19.82
C GLN A 403 -11.77 12.66 19.03
N MET A 404 -11.20 12.68 17.82
CA MET A 404 -11.05 11.46 17.00
C MET A 404 -10.18 10.41 17.69
N ALA A 405 -9.01 10.80 18.21
CA ALA A 405 -8.14 9.88 18.95
C ALA A 405 -8.88 9.26 20.14
N ALA A 406 -9.65 10.06 20.88
CA ALA A 406 -10.41 9.58 22.04
C ALA A 406 -11.51 8.58 21.64
N VAL A 407 -12.29 8.85 20.58
CA VAL A 407 -13.30 7.92 20.08
C VAL A 407 -12.67 6.60 19.63
N THR A 408 -11.59 6.65 18.86
CA THR A 408 -10.89 5.44 18.38
C THR A 408 -10.27 4.64 19.54
N THR A 409 -9.74 5.31 20.56
CA THR A 409 -9.22 4.64 21.77
C THR A 409 -10.36 4.01 22.56
N LEU A 410 -11.47 4.73 22.77
CA LEU A 410 -12.65 4.20 23.48
C LEU A 410 -13.20 2.94 22.82
N ALA A 411 -13.13 2.87 21.48
CA ALA A 411 -13.57 1.70 20.72
C ALA A 411 -12.84 0.40 21.11
N ARG A 412 -11.64 0.48 21.67
CA ARG A 412 -10.83 -0.69 22.09
C ARG A 412 -11.29 -1.32 23.40
N PHE A 413 -12.10 -0.64 24.20
CA PHE A 413 -12.62 -1.16 25.46
C PHE A 413 -13.93 -1.91 25.24
N ASN A 414 -14.14 -2.99 26.00
CA ASN A 414 -15.35 -3.83 25.90
C ASN A 414 -16.43 -3.39 26.90
N ASP A 415 -16.13 -2.41 27.76
CA ASP A 415 -17.01 -1.93 28.81
C ASP A 415 -18.29 -1.30 28.24
N ALA A 416 -19.45 -1.66 28.82
CA ALA A 416 -20.77 -1.26 28.32
C ALA A 416 -21.00 0.25 28.40
N GLU A 417 -20.31 0.93 29.33
CA GLU A 417 -20.34 2.37 29.53
C GLU A 417 -19.89 3.14 28.29
N VAL A 418 -19.00 2.57 27.47
CA VAL A 418 -18.48 3.22 26.27
C VAL A 418 -19.61 3.66 25.34
N ALA A 419 -20.59 2.78 25.09
CA ALA A 419 -21.71 3.11 24.22
C ALA A 419 -22.52 4.30 24.76
N ASN A 420 -22.81 4.28 26.06
CA ASN A 420 -23.60 5.31 26.71
C ASN A 420 -22.90 6.68 26.68
N GLU A 421 -21.58 6.73 26.90
CA GLU A 421 -20.84 7.99 26.86
C GLU A 421 -20.73 8.57 25.44
N LEU A 422 -20.53 7.72 24.43
CA LEU A 422 -20.52 8.16 23.03
C LEU A 422 -21.89 8.68 22.58
N ILE A 423 -22.97 8.03 22.99
CA ILE A 423 -24.36 8.45 22.73
C ILE A 423 -24.66 9.80 23.40
N LYS A 424 -24.24 10.00 24.65
CA LYS A 424 -24.42 11.29 25.35
C LYS A 424 -23.72 12.44 24.62
N GLN A 425 -22.57 12.16 24.00
CA GLN A 425 -21.81 13.19 23.30
C GLN A 425 -22.34 13.48 21.89
N TRP A 426 -23.02 12.52 21.25
CA TRP A 426 -23.54 12.63 19.89
C TRP A 426 -24.14 14.00 19.51
N PRO A 427 -25.07 14.60 20.28
CA PRO A 427 -25.72 15.85 19.88
C PRO A 427 -24.75 17.04 19.78
N LYS A 428 -23.61 16.98 20.48
CA LYS A 428 -22.62 18.06 20.59
C LYS A 428 -21.45 17.90 19.61
N SER A 429 -21.33 16.75 18.95
CA SER A 429 -20.19 16.41 18.10
C SER A 429 -20.28 17.02 16.69
N ALA A 430 -19.12 17.40 16.15
CA ALA A 430 -18.98 17.80 14.75
C ALA A 430 -19.21 16.61 13.78
N PRO A 431 -19.55 16.85 12.50
CA PRO A 431 -19.89 15.79 11.55
C PRO A 431 -18.86 14.66 11.42
N ARG A 432 -17.56 14.99 11.38
CA ARG A 432 -16.47 13.98 11.33
C ARG A 432 -16.46 13.09 12.58
N VAL A 433 -16.65 13.68 13.76
CA VAL A 433 -16.65 12.97 15.03
C VAL A 433 -17.91 12.12 15.16
N LYS A 434 -19.08 12.62 14.72
CA LYS A 434 -20.31 11.82 14.60
C LYS A 434 -20.10 10.59 13.72
N SER A 435 -19.46 10.75 12.57
CA SER A 435 -19.16 9.61 11.68
C SER A 435 -18.33 8.54 12.39
N GLU A 436 -17.32 8.94 13.17
CA GLU A 436 -16.49 7.98 13.91
C GLU A 436 -17.27 7.34 15.07
N ILE A 437 -18.04 8.12 15.84
CA ILE A 437 -18.93 7.61 16.90
C ILE A 437 -19.89 6.56 16.34
N MET A 438 -20.54 6.84 15.21
CA MET A 438 -21.47 5.91 14.58
C MET A 438 -20.74 4.63 14.15
N SER A 439 -19.52 4.73 13.59
CA SER A 439 -18.71 3.55 13.26
C SER A 439 -18.41 2.70 14.50
N VAL A 440 -18.14 3.32 15.65
CA VAL A 440 -17.86 2.61 16.91
C VAL A 440 -19.11 1.96 17.49
N LEU A 441 -20.26 2.62 17.42
CA LEU A 441 -21.54 2.12 17.91
C LEU A 441 -22.06 0.94 17.06
N LEU A 442 -21.88 1.00 15.75
CA LEU A 442 -22.26 -0.08 14.83
C LEU A 442 -21.29 -1.26 14.85
N GLY A 443 -20.08 -1.05 15.37
CA GLY A 443 -19.01 -2.03 15.29
C GLY A 443 -19.23 -3.29 16.12
N ARG A 444 -20.14 -3.28 17.12
CA ARG A 444 -20.37 -4.43 18.02
C ARG A 444 -21.84 -4.60 18.41
N PRO A 445 -22.31 -5.84 18.64
CA PRO A 445 -23.73 -6.11 18.92
C PRO A 445 -24.28 -5.37 20.14
N GLU A 446 -23.54 -5.32 21.24
CA GLU A 446 -23.95 -4.67 22.48
C GLU A 446 -24.11 -3.16 22.32
N ARG A 447 -23.23 -2.55 21.51
CA ARG A 447 -23.26 -1.11 21.23
C ARG A 447 -24.36 -0.76 20.21
N ALA A 448 -24.57 -1.61 19.21
CA ALA A 448 -25.65 -1.46 18.24
C ALA A 448 -27.01 -1.56 18.94
N THR A 449 -27.15 -2.47 19.90
CA THR A 449 -28.34 -2.59 20.75
C THR A 449 -28.59 -1.32 21.57
N ALA A 450 -27.55 -0.75 22.20
CA ALA A 450 -27.66 0.51 22.94
C ALA A 450 -28.09 1.68 22.03
N LEU A 451 -27.54 1.78 20.82
CA LEU A 451 -27.94 2.75 19.80
C LEU A 451 -29.43 2.60 19.44
N LEU A 452 -29.86 1.38 19.13
CA LEU A 452 -31.25 1.11 18.74
C LEU A 452 -32.24 1.44 19.88
N ASN A 453 -31.91 1.11 21.12
CA ASN A 453 -32.72 1.48 22.29
C ASN A 453 -32.79 3.01 22.47
N THR A 454 -31.69 3.72 22.19
CA THR A 454 -31.64 5.19 22.23
C THR A 454 -32.53 5.81 21.17
N ILE A 455 -32.57 5.23 19.97
CA ILE A 455 -33.48 5.66 18.90
C ILE A 455 -34.93 5.37 19.28
N ALA A 456 -35.21 4.18 19.85
CA ALA A 456 -36.54 3.82 20.35
C ALA A 456 -37.04 4.80 21.43
N GLY A 457 -36.12 5.29 22.27
CA GLY A 457 -36.40 6.27 23.32
C GLY A 457 -36.48 7.73 22.84
N GLY A 458 -36.18 8.02 21.56
CA GLY A 458 -36.30 9.35 20.95
C GLY A 458 -35.12 10.31 21.18
N THR A 459 -34.08 9.89 21.90
CA THR A 459 -32.86 10.71 22.11
C THR A 459 -32.04 10.86 20.82
N MET A 460 -32.07 9.84 19.96
CA MET A 460 -31.55 9.88 18.58
C MET A 460 -32.69 9.61 17.61
N GLN A 461 -32.57 10.12 16.38
CA GLN A 461 -33.59 9.95 15.35
C GLN A 461 -33.15 8.91 14.32
N PRO A 462 -34.07 8.13 13.71
CA PRO A 462 -33.71 7.24 12.62
C PRO A 462 -32.97 7.92 11.47
N THR A 463 -33.24 9.21 11.24
CA THR A 463 -32.57 10.03 10.21
C THR A 463 -31.12 10.38 10.54
N ASP A 464 -30.64 10.10 11.75
CA ASP A 464 -29.21 10.21 12.11
C ASP A 464 -28.36 9.11 11.44
N LEU A 465 -29.00 8.04 10.96
CA LEU A 465 -28.36 6.92 10.27
C LEU A 465 -28.60 7.02 8.76
N THR A 466 -27.63 6.55 7.98
CA THR A 466 -27.79 6.39 6.53
C THR A 466 -28.66 5.17 6.22
N THR A 467 -29.27 5.13 5.03
CA THR A 467 -30.02 3.95 4.57
C THR A 467 -29.20 2.67 4.64
N ALA A 468 -27.91 2.74 4.28
CA ALA A 468 -26.99 1.61 4.36
C ALA A 468 -26.79 1.12 5.81
N GLN A 469 -26.66 2.02 6.77
CA GLN A 469 -26.54 1.67 8.19
C GLN A 469 -27.83 1.07 8.76
N ILE A 470 -29.00 1.58 8.35
CA ILE A 470 -30.29 1.01 8.72
C ILE A 470 -30.44 -0.41 8.16
N LYS A 471 -30.09 -0.62 6.89
CA LYS A 471 -30.09 -1.95 6.25
C LYS A 471 -29.11 -2.89 6.94
N PHE A 472 -27.91 -2.41 7.27
CA PHE A 472 -26.93 -3.16 8.07
C PHE A 472 -27.52 -3.63 9.40
N LEU A 473 -28.13 -2.75 10.18
CA LEU A 473 -28.76 -3.12 11.46
C LEU A 473 -29.94 -4.09 11.28
N ARG A 474 -30.77 -3.90 10.23
CA ARG A 474 -31.87 -4.81 9.91
C ARG A 474 -31.40 -6.17 9.41
N ASN A 475 -30.22 -6.29 8.82
CA ASN A 475 -29.65 -7.55 8.33
C ASN A 475 -28.52 -8.06 9.24
N HIS A 476 -28.44 -7.55 10.47
CA HIS A 476 -27.36 -7.89 11.38
C HIS A 476 -27.42 -9.37 11.78
N HIS A 477 -26.25 -10.01 11.90
CA HIS A 477 -26.15 -11.43 12.26
C HIS A 477 -26.65 -11.72 13.69
N ASP A 478 -26.37 -10.81 14.63
CA ASP A 478 -26.88 -10.91 16.00
C ASP A 478 -28.42 -10.78 16.01
N ALA A 479 -29.08 -11.77 16.63
CA ALA A 479 -30.53 -11.90 16.60
C ALA A 479 -31.25 -10.78 17.36
N GLU A 480 -30.67 -10.26 18.45
CA GLU A 480 -31.29 -9.19 19.22
C GLU A 480 -31.17 -7.85 18.47
N VAL A 481 -30.01 -7.57 17.86
CA VAL A 481 -29.84 -6.39 17.00
C VAL A 481 -30.83 -6.43 15.83
N HIS A 482 -30.93 -7.56 15.12
CA HIS A 482 -31.86 -7.76 14.02
C HIS A 482 -33.32 -7.47 14.42
N LYS A 483 -33.77 -8.11 15.50
CA LYS A 483 -35.14 -7.98 16.02
C LYS A 483 -35.46 -6.55 16.46
N LEU A 484 -34.54 -5.91 17.18
CA LEU A 484 -34.74 -4.55 17.65
C LEU A 484 -34.73 -3.55 16.48
N ALA A 485 -33.83 -3.72 15.51
CA ALA A 485 -33.78 -2.89 14.30
C ALA A 485 -35.07 -3.00 13.48
N ALA A 486 -35.60 -4.22 13.30
CA ALA A 486 -36.87 -4.45 12.61
C ALA A 486 -38.03 -3.69 13.30
N LYS A 487 -38.05 -3.66 14.64
CA LYS A 487 -39.04 -2.91 15.42
C LYS A 487 -38.85 -1.39 15.33
N VAL A 488 -37.64 -0.91 15.61
CA VAL A 488 -37.31 0.53 15.65
C VAL A 488 -37.56 1.19 14.29
N PHE A 489 -37.23 0.49 13.22
CA PHE A 489 -37.36 1.01 11.87
C PHE A 489 -38.62 0.52 11.14
N ALA A 490 -39.60 -0.09 11.80
CA ALA A 490 -40.80 -0.63 11.16
C ALA A 490 -41.55 0.43 10.31
N ASN A 491 -41.56 1.67 10.77
CA ASN A 491 -42.22 2.80 10.11
C ASN A 491 -41.28 3.66 9.25
N PHE A 492 -39.99 3.31 9.16
CA PHE A 492 -39.03 4.04 8.33
C PHE A 492 -39.28 3.70 6.86
N LYS A 493 -39.96 4.61 6.15
CA LYS A 493 -40.23 4.50 4.71
C LYS A 493 -39.09 5.15 3.92
N GLU A 494 -38.38 4.36 3.14
CA GLU A 494 -37.47 4.87 2.12
C GLU A 494 -38.30 5.64 1.07
N LYS A 495 -37.96 6.91 0.81
CA LYS A 495 -38.54 7.61 -0.34
C LYS A 495 -38.08 6.90 -1.61
N LYS A 496 -38.99 6.69 -2.57
CA LYS A 496 -38.60 6.23 -3.90
C LYS A 496 -37.61 7.23 -4.47
N ARG A 497 -36.46 6.75 -4.93
CA ARG A 497 -35.40 7.62 -5.44
C ARG A 497 -35.85 8.42 -6.66
N GLN A 498 -36.74 7.87 -7.48
CA GLN A 498 -37.33 8.58 -8.61
C GLN A 498 -38.08 9.86 -8.17
N ASP A 499 -38.92 9.79 -7.13
CA ASP A 499 -39.65 10.96 -6.62
C ASP A 499 -38.69 12.08 -6.17
N VAL A 500 -37.52 11.70 -5.65
CA VAL A 500 -36.47 12.65 -5.26
C VAL A 500 -35.80 13.25 -6.50
N ILE A 501 -35.47 12.43 -7.50
CA ILE A 501 -34.91 12.92 -8.77
C ILE A 501 -35.83 13.94 -9.41
N ASP A 502 -37.13 13.63 -9.50
CA ASP A 502 -38.14 14.51 -10.10
C ASP A 502 -38.24 15.84 -9.34
N ALA A 503 -38.17 15.81 -8.00
CA ALA A 503 -38.21 17.02 -7.17
C ALA A 503 -37.02 17.97 -7.37
N TYR A 504 -35.84 17.43 -7.75
CA TYR A 504 -34.61 18.22 -7.94
C TYR A 504 -34.28 18.47 -9.41
N GLN A 505 -35.05 17.94 -10.35
CA GLN A 505 -34.79 18.07 -11.79
C GLN A 505 -34.74 19.54 -12.25
N SER A 506 -35.49 20.43 -11.59
CA SER A 506 -35.46 21.87 -11.82
C SER A 506 -34.08 22.50 -11.59
N ALA A 507 -33.22 21.90 -10.76
CA ALA A 507 -31.86 22.37 -10.50
C ALA A 507 -30.98 22.44 -11.76
N LEU A 508 -31.26 21.61 -12.77
CA LEU A 508 -30.51 21.59 -14.03
C LEU A 508 -30.71 22.87 -14.87
N ASN A 509 -31.81 23.59 -14.64
CA ASN A 509 -32.17 24.81 -15.36
C ASN A 509 -31.84 26.09 -14.57
N LEU A 510 -31.30 25.96 -13.36
CA LEU A 510 -30.93 27.08 -12.51
C LEU A 510 -29.45 27.44 -12.73
N ASN A 511 -29.13 28.73 -12.61
CA ASN A 511 -27.75 29.19 -12.57
C ASN A 511 -27.17 28.91 -11.19
N GLY A 512 -26.17 28.05 -11.11
CA GLY A 512 -25.49 27.74 -9.85
C GLY A 512 -24.38 28.74 -9.53
N GLU A 513 -24.13 28.95 -8.24
CA GLU A 513 -23.00 29.72 -7.71
C GLU A 513 -21.94 28.76 -7.15
N ALA A 514 -20.79 28.63 -7.84
CA ALA A 514 -19.74 27.68 -7.46
C ALA A 514 -19.20 27.87 -6.03
N ALA A 515 -19.16 29.11 -5.53
CA ALA A 515 -18.69 29.40 -4.17
C ALA A 515 -19.61 28.78 -3.10
N LYS A 516 -20.93 28.92 -3.25
CA LYS A 516 -21.93 28.27 -2.37
C LYS A 516 -21.91 26.76 -2.54
N GLY A 517 -21.72 26.29 -3.79
CA GLY A 517 -21.57 24.86 -4.09
C GLY A 517 -20.39 24.21 -3.38
N LYS A 518 -19.27 24.94 -3.25
CA LYS A 518 -18.08 24.47 -2.53
C LYS A 518 -18.38 24.20 -1.05
N GLU A 519 -19.19 25.02 -0.40
CA GLU A 519 -19.57 24.82 1.00
C GLU A 519 -20.37 23.54 1.17
N ILE A 520 -21.33 23.29 0.28
CA ILE A 520 -22.13 22.06 0.26
C ILE A 520 -21.24 20.83 0.00
N TYR A 521 -20.32 20.94 -0.96
CA TYR A 521 -19.34 19.90 -1.26
C TYR A 521 -18.48 19.55 -0.04
N LEU A 522 -17.96 20.56 0.67
CA LEU A 522 -17.15 20.35 1.87
C LEU A 522 -17.96 19.66 2.98
N GLN A 523 -19.25 19.97 3.11
CA GLN A 523 -20.12 19.37 4.12
C GLN A 523 -20.54 17.93 3.80
N ARG A 524 -20.77 17.60 2.52
CA ARG A 524 -21.48 16.36 2.13
C ARG A 524 -20.66 15.39 1.29
N CYS A 525 -19.74 15.88 0.48
CA CYS A 525 -19.03 15.08 -0.53
C CYS A 525 -17.55 14.89 -0.19
N SER A 526 -16.93 15.86 0.48
CA SER A 526 -15.48 15.86 0.75
C SER A 526 -15.01 14.69 1.60
N SER A 527 -15.89 14.09 2.41
CA SER A 527 -15.58 12.88 3.18
C SER A 527 -15.22 11.69 2.30
N CYS A 528 -15.71 11.63 1.06
CA CYS A 528 -15.54 10.47 0.19
C CYS A 528 -14.87 10.80 -1.14
N HIS A 529 -14.99 12.03 -1.63
CA HIS A 529 -14.50 12.43 -2.94
C HIS A 529 -13.42 13.48 -2.86
N ARG A 530 -12.55 13.51 -3.87
CA ARG A 530 -11.53 14.53 -4.07
C ARG A 530 -11.94 15.48 -5.19
N LEU A 531 -11.80 16.79 -4.95
CA LEU A 531 -12.04 17.86 -5.92
C LEU A 531 -11.40 19.17 -5.44
N GLY A 532 -10.73 19.91 -6.33
CA GLY A 532 -10.13 21.21 -5.99
C GLY A 532 -9.15 21.14 -4.81
N GLY A 533 -8.37 20.06 -4.70
CA GLY A 533 -7.43 19.82 -3.59
C GLY A 533 -8.08 19.43 -2.25
N ASN A 534 -9.41 19.28 -2.18
CA ASN A 534 -10.14 18.97 -0.95
C ASN A 534 -10.75 17.57 -1.01
N GLY A 535 -10.77 16.90 0.14
CA GLY A 535 -11.45 15.62 0.38
C GLY A 535 -10.58 14.39 0.26
N TYR A 536 -11.20 13.22 0.15
CA TYR A 536 -10.53 11.91 0.26
C TYR A 536 -10.77 11.02 -0.95
N GLN A 537 -9.90 10.03 -1.15
CA GLN A 537 -10.00 9.07 -2.26
C GLN A 537 -10.73 7.79 -1.83
N LEU A 538 -12.05 7.87 -1.66
CA LEU A 538 -12.90 6.71 -1.42
C LEU A 538 -13.81 6.43 -2.62
N GLY A 539 -14.51 7.45 -3.09
CA GLY A 539 -15.28 7.43 -4.32
C GLY A 539 -14.44 7.80 -5.55
N PRO A 540 -15.04 7.79 -6.75
CA PRO A 540 -14.43 8.29 -7.97
C PRO A 540 -13.84 9.69 -7.82
N ASP A 541 -12.74 9.96 -8.52
CA ASP A 541 -12.17 11.30 -8.61
C ASP A 541 -13.12 12.20 -9.41
N LEU A 542 -13.65 13.25 -8.77
CA LEU A 542 -14.66 14.10 -9.39
C LEU A 542 -14.12 14.94 -10.56
N VAL A 543 -12.79 15.06 -10.68
CA VAL A 543 -12.14 15.64 -11.86
C VAL A 543 -12.49 14.84 -13.13
N THR A 544 -12.67 13.53 -13.01
CA THR A 544 -13.08 12.67 -14.13
C THR A 544 -14.60 12.61 -14.27
N VAL A 545 -15.33 12.57 -13.14
CA VAL A 545 -16.80 12.45 -13.13
C VAL A 545 -17.49 13.66 -13.76
N LYS A 546 -16.92 14.87 -13.65
CA LYS A 546 -17.52 16.07 -14.25
C LYS A 546 -17.76 15.97 -15.77
N ASN A 547 -17.00 15.11 -16.47
CA ASN A 547 -17.18 14.86 -17.90
C ASN A 547 -18.46 14.07 -18.25
N THR A 548 -19.17 13.54 -17.24
CA THR A 548 -20.45 12.81 -17.44
C THR A 548 -21.66 13.73 -17.60
N GLY A 549 -21.51 15.03 -17.34
CA GLY A 549 -22.57 16.03 -17.45
C GLY A 549 -23.45 16.16 -16.20
N LYS A 550 -24.04 17.35 -16.00
CA LYS A 550 -24.83 17.69 -14.80
C LYS A 550 -26.05 16.79 -14.58
N GLU A 551 -26.68 16.33 -15.65
CA GLU A 551 -27.86 15.46 -15.57
C GLU A 551 -27.50 14.09 -14.98
N LYS A 552 -26.45 13.43 -15.50
CA LYS A 552 -25.97 12.15 -14.96
C LYS A 552 -25.45 12.31 -13.53
N MET A 553 -24.74 13.41 -13.24
CA MET A 553 -24.29 13.70 -11.87
C MET A 553 -25.45 13.87 -10.89
N LEU A 554 -26.50 14.61 -11.26
CA LEU A 554 -27.68 14.78 -10.42
C LEU A 554 -28.31 13.43 -10.07
N VAL A 555 -28.53 12.59 -11.08
CA VAL A 555 -29.11 11.26 -10.88
C VAL A 555 -28.22 10.42 -9.96
N ASN A 556 -26.91 10.37 -10.19
CA ASN A 556 -26.00 9.56 -9.41
C ASN A 556 -25.82 10.06 -7.96
N ILE A 557 -25.97 11.37 -7.72
CA ILE A 557 -25.92 11.93 -6.36
C ILE A 557 -27.19 11.61 -5.57
N LEU A 558 -28.36 11.68 -6.23
CA LEU A 558 -29.66 11.43 -5.60
C LEU A 558 -29.99 9.93 -5.45
N ASP A 559 -29.47 9.12 -6.38
CA ASP A 559 -29.62 7.66 -6.43
C ASP A 559 -28.27 6.97 -6.67
N PRO A 560 -27.37 6.95 -5.66
CA PRO A 560 -26.04 6.36 -5.78
C PRO A 560 -26.03 4.85 -6.04
N ASN A 561 -27.17 4.17 -5.89
CA ASN A 561 -27.31 2.73 -6.12
C ASN A 561 -27.78 2.38 -7.55
N ARG A 562 -28.13 3.39 -8.37
CA ARG A 562 -28.62 3.16 -9.74
C ARG A 562 -27.60 2.53 -10.68
N GLU A 563 -26.34 2.96 -10.56
CA GLU A 563 -25.21 2.47 -11.36
C GLU A 563 -23.96 2.45 -10.47
N ILE A 564 -23.49 1.26 -10.11
CA ILE A 564 -22.35 1.09 -9.19
C ILE A 564 -21.22 0.39 -9.94
N ALA A 565 -20.08 1.06 -10.11
CA ALA A 565 -18.90 0.39 -10.63
C ALA A 565 -18.36 -0.60 -9.56
N PRO A 566 -17.87 -1.80 -9.96
CA PRO A 566 -17.47 -2.86 -9.02
C PRO A 566 -16.50 -2.42 -7.91
N ALA A 567 -15.61 -1.47 -8.20
CA ALA A 567 -14.63 -0.94 -7.25
C ALA A 567 -15.24 -0.15 -6.07
N TYR A 568 -16.51 0.26 -6.15
CA TYR A 568 -17.19 1.07 -5.12
C TYR A 568 -18.33 0.33 -4.41
N ILE A 569 -18.46 -0.97 -4.66
CA ILE A 569 -19.42 -1.83 -3.95
C ILE A 569 -18.97 -1.95 -2.49
N ALA A 570 -19.89 -1.69 -1.57
CA ALA A 570 -19.65 -1.85 -0.14
C ALA A 570 -19.59 -3.34 0.23
N PHE A 571 -18.63 -3.66 1.10
CA PHE A 571 -18.46 -4.95 1.74
C PHE A 571 -18.72 -4.82 3.23
N GLN A 572 -19.46 -5.78 3.77
CA GLN A 572 -19.57 -6.04 5.20
C GLN A 572 -18.56 -7.11 5.57
N ILE A 573 -17.80 -6.85 6.63
CA ILE A 573 -16.74 -7.73 7.11
C ILE A 573 -16.97 -7.94 8.60
N GLU A 574 -17.09 -9.20 8.99
CA GLU A 574 -17.17 -9.59 10.39
C GLU A 574 -15.84 -10.24 10.79
N THR A 575 -15.30 -9.84 11.92
CA THR A 575 -14.11 -10.43 12.49
C THR A 575 -14.47 -11.53 13.48
N LYS A 576 -13.48 -12.36 13.82
CA LYS A 576 -13.61 -13.41 14.85
C LYS A 576 -13.70 -12.83 16.27
N ASP A 577 -13.38 -11.55 16.44
CA ASP A 577 -13.46 -10.83 17.70
C ASP A 577 -14.82 -10.09 17.82
N ASP A 578 -15.82 -10.53 17.03
CA ASP A 578 -17.19 -9.99 16.93
C ASP A 578 -17.26 -8.50 16.55
N GLU A 579 -16.23 -7.97 15.87
CA GLU A 579 -16.26 -6.64 15.28
C GLU A 579 -16.84 -6.68 13.86
N SER A 580 -17.72 -5.73 13.55
CA SER A 580 -18.31 -5.54 12.22
C SER A 580 -17.84 -4.24 11.59
N LEU A 581 -17.43 -4.32 10.33
CA LEU A 581 -16.92 -3.20 9.53
C LEU A 581 -17.65 -3.13 8.20
N VAL A 582 -17.87 -1.91 7.70
CA VAL A 582 -18.44 -1.67 6.36
C VAL A 582 -17.53 -0.69 5.61
N GLY A 583 -17.11 -1.07 4.40
CA GLY A 583 -16.21 -0.26 3.57
C GLY A 583 -16.03 -0.84 2.17
N ILE A 584 -15.13 -0.27 1.36
CA ILE A 584 -14.73 -0.83 0.06
C ILE A 584 -13.38 -1.56 0.20
N ILE A 585 -13.15 -2.58 -0.62
CA ILE A 585 -11.85 -3.26 -0.67
C ILE A 585 -10.90 -2.43 -1.54
N ALA A 586 -9.93 -1.76 -0.91
CA ALA A 586 -8.94 -0.93 -1.60
C ALA A 586 -7.79 -1.76 -2.19
N SER A 587 -7.40 -2.82 -1.49
CA SER A 587 -6.43 -3.81 -1.97
C SER A 587 -6.65 -5.15 -1.28
N GLU A 588 -6.25 -6.22 -1.95
CA GLU A 588 -6.25 -7.55 -1.35
C GLU A 588 -4.99 -8.33 -1.72
N THR A 589 -4.52 -9.13 -0.76
CA THR A 589 -3.46 -10.10 -0.93
C THR A 589 -3.95 -11.47 -0.48
N THR A 590 -3.10 -12.49 -0.59
CA THR A 590 -3.38 -13.82 -0.06
C THR A 590 -3.50 -13.86 1.46
N SER A 591 -2.89 -12.90 2.18
CA SER A 591 -2.85 -12.88 3.65
C SER A 591 -3.72 -11.79 4.29
N SER A 592 -3.98 -10.69 3.60
CA SER A 592 -4.73 -9.56 4.14
C SER A 592 -5.62 -8.84 3.12
N ILE A 593 -6.54 -8.02 3.62
CA ILE A 593 -7.33 -7.07 2.84
C ILE A 593 -7.20 -5.68 3.46
N THR A 594 -7.14 -4.64 2.64
CA THR A 594 -7.26 -3.25 3.09
C THR A 594 -8.65 -2.75 2.79
N VAL A 595 -9.37 -2.38 3.84
CA VAL A 595 -10.74 -1.87 3.79
C VAL A 595 -10.67 -0.36 3.92
N ARG A 596 -11.25 0.39 2.98
CA ARG A 596 -11.32 1.85 3.02
C ARG A 596 -12.72 2.31 3.38
N GLN A 597 -12.82 3.29 4.26
CA GLN A 597 -14.05 3.90 4.75
C GLN A 597 -14.03 5.42 4.53
N ALA A 598 -15.12 6.09 4.92
CA ALA A 598 -15.25 7.54 4.86
C ALA A 598 -14.04 8.26 5.50
N PHE A 599 -13.72 9.42 4.93
CA PHE A 599 -12.60 10.29 5.30
C PHE A 599 -11.22 9.62 5.22
N GLY A 600 -11.06 8.70 4.25
CA GLY A 600 -9.78 8.05 3.97
C GLY A 600 -9.28 7.11 5.06
N LYS A 601 -10.14 6.67 5.98
CA LYS A 601 -9.78 5.66 6.98
C LYS A 601 -9.52 4.33 6.26
N GLU A 602 -8.38 3.70 6.56
CA GLU A 602 -8.00 2.39 6.04
C GLU A 602 -7.72 1.42 7.18
N ASP A 603 -8.32 0.23 7.12
CA ASP A 603 -8.10 -0.86 8.05
C ASP A 603 -7.52 -2.07 7.29
N ASN A 604 -6.30 -2.47 7.65
CA ASN A 604 -5.66 -3.66 7.08
C ASN A 604 -5.97 -4.88 7.96
N LEU A 605 -6.85 -5.74 7.47
CA LEU A 605 -7.35 -6.92 8.18
C LEU A 605 -6.66 -8.18 7.67
N MET A 606 -6.09 -8.95 8.59
CA MET A 606 -5.60 -10.29 8.30
C MET A 606 -6.78 -11.20 7.96
N ARG A 607 -6.71 -11.93 6.85
CA ARG A 607 -7.77 -12.86 6.44
C ARG A 607 -8.05 -13.92 7.51
N SER A 608 -7.02 -14.32 8.28
CA SER A 608 -7.17 -15.25 9.40
C SER A 608 -8.08 -14.76 10.53
N LYS A 609 -8.26 -13.44 10.66
CA LYS A 609 -9.15 -12.81 11.64
C LYS A 609 -10.57 -12.56 11.11
N ILE A 610 -10.81 -12.76 9.81
CA ILE A 610 -12.13 -12.55 9.22
C ILE A 610 -12.97 -13.81 9.44
N LYS A 611 -14.17 -13.62 9.99
CA LYS A 611 -15.20 -14.65 10.16
C LYS A 611 -16.05 -14.75 8.90
N SER A 612 -16.49 -13.62 8.37
CA SER A 612 -17.30 -13.54 7.16
C SER A 612 -17.01 -12.25 6.39
N MET A 613 -17.18 -12.28 5.07
CA MET A 613 -17.10 -11.10 4.21
C MET A 613 -18.17 -11.22 3.13
N GLN A 614 -19.04 -10.21 3.02
CA GLN A 614 -20.20 -10.24 2.13
C GLN A 614 -20.33 -8.92 1.37
N SER A 615 -20.50 -9.02 0.05
CA SER A 615 -20.87 -7.88 -0.77
C SER A 615 -22.30 -7.45 -0.45
N GLN A 616 -22.51 -6.15 -0.27
CA GLN A 616 -23.83 -5.58 -0.01
C GLN A 616 -24.60 -5.26 -1.29
N GLY A 617 -23.95 -5.36 -2.46
CA GLY A 617 -24.53 -4.98 -3.75
C GLY A 617 -24.94 -3.50 -3.85
N GLN A 618 -24.47 -2.66 -2.92
CA GLN A 618 -24.82 -1.24 -2.79
C GLN A 618 -23.57 -0.38 -2.78
N SER A 619 -23.73 0.88 -3.14
CA SER A 619 -22.68 1.89 -3.05
C SER A 619 -22.39 2.23 -1.59
N LEU A 620 -21.12 2.52 -1.28
CA LEU A 620 -20.76 3.13 0.00
C LEU A 620 -21.17 4.61 0.09
N MET A 621 -21.51 5.25 -1.04
CA MET A 621 -22.07 6.59 -1.06
C MET A 621 -23.49 6.56 -0.48
N PRO A 622 -23.79 7.35 0.56
CA PRO A 622 -25.10 7.31 1.22
C PRO A 622 -26.19 7.95 0.36
N GLU A 623 -27.39 7.40 0.43
CA GLU A 623 -28.62 8.08 -0.02
C GLU A 623 -29.01 9.20 0.95
N GLY A 624 -29.80 10.16 0.49
CA GLY A 624 -30.30 11.24 1.34
C GLY A 624 -29.37 12.45 1.44
N LEU A 625 -28.33 12.52 0.61
CA LEU A 625 -27.42 13.68 0.53
C LEU A 625 -28.13 14.98 0.14
N GLU A 626 -29.32 14.88 -0.46
CA GLU A 626 -30.18 16.00 -0.80
C GLU A 626 -30.92 16.61 0.41
N GLN A 627 -31.00 15.91 1.54
CA GLN A 627 -31.87 16.34 2.63
C GLN A 627 -31.44 17.71 3.19
N GLY A 628 -32.39 18.64 3.24
CA GLY A 628 -32.18 20.01 3.68
C GLY A 628 -31.59 20.94 2.61
N LEU A 629 -31.43 20.48 1.37
CA LEU A 629 -31.05 21.33 0.23
C LEU A 629 -32.30 21.80 -0.52
N THR A 630 -32.24 22.99 -1.09
CA THR A 630 -33.20 23.44 -2.11
C THR A 630 -32.71 23.03 -3.51
N PRO A 631 -33.57 23.07 -4.56
CA PRO A 631 -33.10 22.90 -5.93
C PRO A 631 -31.98 23.89 -6.31
N GLN A 632 -32.02 25.12 -5.77
CA GLN A 632 -30.96 26.11 -6.00
C GLN A 632 -29.64 25.70 -5.33
N ASP A 633 -29.67 25.17 -4.11
CA ASP A 633 -28.47 24.64 -3.44
C ASP A 633 -27.85 23.49 -4.23
N PHE A 634 -28.70 22.62 -4.77
CA PHE A 634 -28.24 21.51 -5.61
C PHE A 634 -27.65 22.01 -6.94
N ALA A 635 -28.22 23.04 -7.55
CA ALA A 635 -27.64 23.71 -8.72
C ALA A 635 -26.26 24.31 -8.42
N ASN A 636 -26.10 24.95 -7.25
CA ASN A 636 -24.82 25.46 -6.78
C ASN A 636 -23.78 24.33 -6.64
N LEU A 637 -24.16 23.19 -6.04
CA LEU A 637 -23.29 22.01 -5.90
C LEU A 637 -22.85 21.47 -7.27
N LEU A 638 -23.79 21.28 -8.20
CA LEU A 638 -23.50 20.81 -9.55
C LEU A 638 -22.58 21.77 -10.31
N GLU A 639 -22.78 23.09 -10.14
CA GLU A 639 -21.89 24.11 -10.73
C GLU A 639 -20.46 23.97 -10.22
N TYR A 640 -20.27 23.86 -8.90
CA TYR A 640 -18.94 23.68 -8.32
C TYR A 640 -18.25 22.41 -8.81
N ILE A 641 -18.96 21.27 -8.85
CA ILE A 641 -18.38 20.00 -9.33
C ILE A 641 -17.99 20.11 -10.81
N SER A 642 -18.77 20.83 -11.61
CA SER A 642 -18.52 20.99 -13.05
C SER A 642 -17.36 21.93 -13.36
N THR A 643 -17.16 22.98 -12.56
CA THR A 643 -16.21 24.07 -12.86
C THR A 643 -14.92 24.01 -12.06
N ALA A 644 -14.87 23.25 -10.96
CA ALA A 644 -13.66 23.16 -10.16
C ALA A 644 -12.50 22.52 -10.94
N ASP A 645 -11.34 23.17 -10.85
CA ASP A 645 -10.09 22.66 -11.40
C ASP A 645 -9.58 21.46 -10.60
N ALA A 646 -8.76 20.64 -11.26
CA ALA A 646 -7.88 19.72 -10.57
C ALA A 646 -6.89 20.57 -9.76
N GLY A 647 -7.20 20.84 -8.49
CA GLY A 647 -6.25 21.49 -7.59
C GLY A 647 -4.91 20.74 -7.60
N PRO A 648 -3.79 21.38 -7.21
CA PRO A 648 -2.49 20.73 -7.19
C PRO A 648 -2.62 19.39 -6.48
N ALA A 649 -2.15 18.31 -7.13
CA ALA A 649 -2.15 16.99 -6.54
C ALA A 649 -1.44 17.11 -5.19
N ALA A 650 -2.20 17.04 -4.09
CA ALA A 650 -1.60 16.92 -2.79
C ALA A 650 -0.74 15.65 -2.88
N GLU A 651 0.57 15.83 -2.85
CA GLU A 651 1.51 14.72 -2.69
C GLU A 651 0.92 13.83 -1.61
N ALA A 652 0.69 12.56 -1.95
CA ALA A 652 0.33 11.57 -0.96
C ALA A 652 1.42 11.67 0.12
N LYS A 653 1.09 12.33 1.23
CA LYS A 653 1.94 12.30 2.42
C LYS A 653 1.94 10.84 2.84
N LYS A 654 2.96 10.12 2.38
CA LYS A 654 3.33 8.79 2.84
C LYS A 654 3.39 8.78 4.36
#